data_AF-A0A957PYW3-F1
#
_entry.id   AF-A0A957PYW3-F1
#
_cell.length_a   1.000
_cell.length_b   1.000
_cell.length_c   1.000
_cell.angle_alpha   90.00
_cell.angle_beta   90.00
_cell.angle_gamma   90.00
#
_symmetry.space_group_name_H-M   'P 1'
#
loop_
_entity.id
_entity.type
_entity.pdbx_description
1 polymer ?
#
loop_
_entity_poly.entity_id
_entity_poly.type
_entity_poly.pdbx_seq_one_letter_code
_entity_poly.pdbx_strand_id
1 'polypeptide(L)'
;DRLDRLGKNLAWIALVIIAVVFAIGLTTSSEVREIWASGNDVFGRLLQSHVVQELFLTAISMAVAAVPEGLPAMVTIALALGSRRMLQRHALIRKLPAVETLGSVTTICSDKTGTLTQNQMTVTMLDVAGEQRTVEALVEMRPTIARAEEQEPQEPLARSLSILLRGAALCNDATRNVDEKSGETRLIGDPTETALVRVAGEFELDKEALETRWPRVAEAPFTSERKCMTTIHRAPKPDGGQPSGDAFVLPADYIAFTKGGVDVLLDRSTKVWLGEQRIPLDDTLRQRIQQANETLAQDGQRVLGVAFRLLDAVPDGNVEALEEELTFVGMLGMMDPPRDEVKAAVARCRTAGIRPIMITGDHPLTALAIAQQIGITENDRCFTGAELSKMKEGQLKEEVKETSVFARVSPEHKLNIVDALQEEGHVVAMTGDGVNDAPALKRANIGVAMGITGTDVSKEAADMVLLDDNFATIVAATEEGRTIYDNIRKFIRYTLSSNTGELFVMLVAPFIGMPLPLIPIQILWINLVTDGVPGLALAVEKAEHGIMERKPVPPNEGIFSRGLGMDILWVGILMGIVSLGVGWWGYQMGYDTTVWRTMVFTTLTIAQMGNALAIRATHDSLWEIGLFSNRLMVVAVVVTFLLQLALVYVPFLQSIFDTVALTGIQLAVSLVVSLTVLIAVELVKWLRRRREVSA
;
A
#
# COMPACT_ATOMS: atom_id res chain seq x y z
N ASP A 1 4.58 22.87 1.80
CA ASP A 1 4.72 22.13 3.06
C ASP A 1 3.81 22.61 4.17
N ARG A 2 3.10 21.67 4.82
CA ARG A 2 2.29 21.94 6.02
C ARG A 2 3.17 22.29 7.22
N LEU A 3 4.35 21.68 7.31
CA LEU A 3 5.33 21.86 8.39
C LEU A 3 6.01 23.23 8.35
N ASP A 4 6.37 23.72 7.16
CA ASP A 4 6.93 25.08 7.00
C ASP A 4 5.95 26.17 7.47
N ARG A 5 4.66 26.01 7.16
CA ARG A 5 3.62 26.94 7.63
C ARG A 5 3.48 26.88 9.16
N LEU A 6 3.56 25.69 9.74
CA LEU A 6 3.52 25.48 11.18
C LEU A 6 4.71 26.18 11.88
N GLY A 7 5.93 25.99 11.38
CA GLY A 7 7.13 26.65 11.91
C GLY A 7 7.04 28.18 11.88
N LYS A 8 6.56 28.76 10.76
CA LYS A 8 6.35 30.22 10.65
C LYS A 8 5.32 30.74 11.65
N ASN A 9 4.20 30.03 11.81
CA ASN A 9 3.14 30.44 12.74
C ASN A 9 3.63 30.40 14.20
N LEU A 10 4.37 29.35 14.59
CA LEU A 10 4.94 29.24 15.93
C LEU A 10 5.94 30.36 16.21
N ALA A 11 6.81 30.69 15.24
CA ALA A 11 7.73 31.81 15.38
C ALA A 11 7.02 33.15 15.61
N TRP A 12 5.93 33.42 14.89
CA TRP A 12 5.12 34.62 15.10
C TRP A 12 4.46 34.65 16.48
N ILE A 13 3.88 33.53 16.93
CA ILE A 13 3.29 33.42 18.27
C ILE A 13 4.35 33.70 19.33
N ALA A 14 5.54 33.11 19.20
CA ALA A 14 6.66 33.33 20.11
C ALA A 14 7.06 34.82 20.18
N LEU A 15 7.23 35.47 19.03
CA LEU A 15 7.59 36.89 18.95
C LEU A 15 6.55 37.79 19.62
N VAL A 16 5.26 37.50 19.43
CA VAL A 16 4.17 38.25 20.08
C VAL A 16 4.22 38.07 21.60
N ILE A 17 4.37 36.84 22.09
CA ILE A 17 4.48 36.57 23.53
C ILE A 17 5.68 37.29 24.14
N ILE A 18 6.85 37.20 23.50
CA ILE A 18 8.07 37.87 23.93
C ILE A 18 7.87 39.39 23.97
N ALA A 19 7.28 39.99 22.94
CA ALA A 19 7.02 41.42 22.88
C ALA A 19 6.08 41.87 24.02
N VAL A 20 5.05 41.10 24.32
CA VAL A 20 4.12 41.37 25.42
C VAL A 20 4.83 41.29 26.77
N VAL A 21 5.61 40.23 27.02
CA VAL A 21 6.36 40.06 28.27
C VAL A 21 7.38 41.18 28.45
N PHE A 22 8.07 41.56 27.38
CA PHE A 22 9.04 42.65 27.40
C PHE A 22 8.37 44.00 27.69
N ALA A 23 7.22 44.28 27.05
CA ALA A 23 6.45 45.49 27.29
C ALA A 23 5.91 45.56 28.73
N ILE A 24 5.42 44.43 29.26
CA ILE A 24 4.97 44.34 30.66
C ILE A 24 6.14 44.59 31.59
N GLY A 25 7.28 43.90 31.40
CA GLY A 25 8.46 44.03 32.24
C GLY A 25 9.02 45.46 32.28
N LEU A 26 9.09 46.13 31.13
CA LEU A 26 9.51 47.53 31.05
C LEU A 26 8.54 48.50 31.74
N THR A 27 7.23 48.20 31.73
CA THR A 27 6.21 49.11 32.29
C THR A 27 5.93 48.87 33.77
N THR A 28 6.17 47.66 34.29
CA THR A 28 5.96 47.32 35.70
C THR A 28 7.20 47.51 36.57
N SER A 29 8.40 47.50 36.00
CA SER A 29 9.62 47.71 36.78
C SER A 29 9.76 49.14 37.30
N SER A 30 9.94 49.29 38.61
CA SER A 30 10.22 50.57 39.27
C SER A 30 11.59 51.13 38.85
N GLU A 31 12.61 50.27 38.70
CA GLU A 31 13.95 50.65 38.23
C GLU A 31 13.89 51.24 36.82
N VAL A 32 13.11 50.62 35.93
CA VAL A 32 12.93 51.12 34.57
C VAL A 32 12.20 52.47 34.59
N ARG A 33 11.14 52.62 35.38
CA ARG A 33 10.44 53.91 35.55
C ARG A 33 11.35 55.03 36.06
N GLU A 34 12.25 54.73 36.99
CA GLU A 34 13.25 55.68 37.48
C GLU A 34 14.26 56.08 36.39
N ILE A 35 14.72 55.12 35.58
CA ILE A 35 15.62 55.39 34.45
C ILE A 35 14.92 56.29 33.43
N TRP A 36 13.65 56.01 33.07
CA TRP A 36 12.83 56.85 32.19
C TRP A 36 12.61 58.26 32.75
N ALA A 37 12.39 58.39 34.07
CA ALA A 37 12.20 59.68 34.73
C ALA A 37 13.51 60.51 34.82
N SER A 38 14.69 59.86 34.75
CA SER A 38 15.98 60.54 34.92
C SER A 38 16.41 61.43 33.74
N GLY A 39 15.80 61.28 32.56
CA GLY A 39 15.95 62.17 31.39
C GLY A 39 17.31 62.18 30.68
N ASN A 40 18.38 61.72 31.33
CA ASN A 40 19.74 61.70 30.78
C ASN A 40 20.24 60.27 30.57
N ASP A 41 20.78 60.00 29.37
CA ASP A 41 21.36 58.70 28.96
C ASP A 41 20.46 57.48 29.27
N VAL A 42 19.16 57.63 29.01
CA VAL A 42 18.13 56.59 29.23
C VAL A 42 18.53 55.29 28.52
N PHE A 43 19.10 55.38 27.32
CA PHE A 43 19.50 54.20 26.54
C PHE A 43 20.71 53.47 27.14
N GLY A 44 21.78 54.18 27.49
CA GLY A 44 22.96 53.58 28.12
C GLY A 44 22.64 52.94 29.48
N ARG A 45 21.80 53.61 30.27
CA ARG A 45 21.35 53.11 31.58
C ARG A 45 20.40 51.93 31.49
N LEU A 46 19.50 51.91 30.50
CA LEU A 46 18.64 50.74 30.25
C LEU A 46 19.49 49.51 29.89
N LEU A 47 20.50 49.65 29.03
CA LEU A 47 21.37 48.52 28.64
C LEU A 47 22.19 47.96 29.81
N GLN A 48 22.52 48.79 30.80
CA GLN A 48 23.23 48.36 32.01
C GLN A 48 22.30 47.92 33.15
N SER A 49 20.99 48.14 33.02
CA SER A 49 20.03 47.79 34.07
C SER A 49 19.91 46.28 34.23
N HIS A 50 19.80 45.84 35.49
CA HIS A 50 19.65 44.43 35.79
C HIS A 50 18.34 43.87 35.24
N VAL A 51 17.27 44.67 35.30
CA VAL A 51 15.94 44.33 34.77
C VAL A 51 15.97 44.07 33.26
N VAL A 52 16.65 44.89 32.46
CA VAL A 52 16.72 44.66 31.00
C VAL A 52 17.52 43.40 30.68
N GLN A 53 18.57 43.10 31.44
CA GLN A 53 19.33 41.84 31.29
C GLN A 53 18.45 40.62 31.62
N GLU A 54 17.67 40.67 32.69
CA GLU A 54 16.71 39.60 33.03
C GLU A 54 15.59 39.46 32.00
N LEU A 55 15.03 40.57 31.51
CA LEU A 55 14.02 40.54 30.44
C LEU A 55 14.59 40.01 29.13
N PHE A 56 15.86 40.29 28.83
CA PHE A 56 16.55 39.74 27.67
C PHE A 56 16.78 38.23 27.81
N LEU A 57 17.23 37.76 28.98
CA LEU A 57 17.35 36.33 29.28
C LEU A 57 15.99 35.62 29.25
N THR A 58 14.94 36.27 29.74
CA THR A 58 13.55 35.79 29.66
C THR A 58 13.12 35.63 28.21
N ALA A 59 13.37 36.64 27.37
CA ALA A 59 13.07 36.62 25.95
C ALA A 59 13.78 35.48 25.22
N ILE A 60 15.08 35.27 25.48
CA ILE A 60 15.83 34.15 24.93
C ILE A 60 15.24 32.82 25.39
N SER A 61 14.97 32.68 26.69
CA SER A 61 14.40 31.45 27.26
C SER A 61 13.04 31.11 26.65
N MET A 62 12.16 32.11 26.48
CA MET A 62 10.86 31.95 25.83
C MET A 62 10.98 31.67 24.33
N ALA A 63 11.96 32.27 23.65
CA ALA A 63 12.21 31.98 22.24
C ALA A 63 12.62 30.52 22.03
N VAL A 64 13.55 30.02 22.85
CA VAL A 64 14.00 28.61 22.84
C VAL A 64 12.83 27.69 23.20
N ALA A 65 12.06 27.99 24.25
CA ALA A 65 10.90 27.17 24.64
C ALA A 65 9.80 27.11 23.56
N ALA A 66 9.63 28.15 22.76
CA ALA A 66 8.55 28.22 21.77
C ALA A 66 8.87 27.52 20.44
N VAL A 67 10.15 27.36 20.09
CA VAL A 67 10.57 26.79 18.81
C VAL A 67 10.80 25.29 18.99
N PRO A 68 10.13 24.40 18.22
CA PRO A 68 10.37 22.97 18.32
C PRO A 68 11.56 22.57 17.43
N GLU A 69 12.80 22.75 17.92
CA GLU A 69 14.01 22.60 17.09
C GLU A 69 14.20 21.17 16.56
N GLY A 70 13.75 20.17 17.31
CA GLY A 70 13.80 18.77 16.90
C GLY A 70 12.84 18.42 15.77
N LEU A 71 11.76 19.19 15.55
CA LEU A 71 10.63 18.76 14.71
C LEU A 71 11.04 18.37 13.27
N PRO A 72 11.81 19.17 12.53
CA PRO A 72 12.16 18.84 11.14
C PRO A 72 12.99 17.56 11.03
N ALA A 73 14.02 17.43 11.86
CA ALA A 73 14.90 16.26 11.87
C ALA A 73 14.13 14.98 12.20
N MET A 74 13.22 15.07 13.16
CA MET A 74 12.39 13.98 13.64
C MET A 74 11.41 13.48 12.58
N VAL A 75 10.76 14.39 11.85
CA VAL A 75 9.89 14.01 10.71
C VAL A 75 10.72 13.30 9.64
N THR A 76 11.90 13.82 9.28
CA THR A 76 12.77 13.17 8.29
C THR A 76 13.15 11.75 8.71
N ILE A 77 13.51 11.54 9.98
CA ILE A 77 13.85 10.20 10.51
C ILE A 77 12.64 9.27 10.47
N ALA A 78 11.45 9.76 10.86
CA ALA A 78 10.21 8.99 10.80
C ALA A 78 9.89 8.52 9.37
N LEU A 79 9.97 9.43 8.39
CA LEU A 79 9.75 9.13 6.98
C LEU A 79 10.80 8.13 6.45
N ALA A 80 12.07 8.27 6.83
CA ALA A 80 13.14 7.38 6.40
C ALA A 80 12.98 5.96 6.97
N LEU A 81 12.68 5.83 8.27
CA LEU A 81 12.43 4.53 8.91
C LEU A 81 11.16 3.87 8.36
N GLY A 82 10.12 4.67 8.10
CA GLY A 82 8.90 4.22 7.45
C GLY A 82 9.13 3.71 6.02
N SER A 83 9.88 4.47 5.21
CA SER A 83 10.30 4.06 3.86
C SER A 83 11.09 2.75 3.88
N ARG A 84 11.96 2.53 4.88
CA ARG A 84 12.64 1.25 5.07
C ARG A 84 11.67 0.09 5.37
N ARG A 85 10.61 0.31 6.17
CA ARG A 85 9.56 -0.70 6.41
C ARG A 85 8.75 -1.00 5.16
N MET A 86 8.44 0.02 4.35
CA MET A 86 7.80 -0.14 3.04
C MET A 86 8.67 -0.99 2.09
N LEU A 87 9.99 -0.74 2.06
CA LEU A 87 10.93 -1.52 1.24
C LEU A 87 10.95 -3.01 1.63
N GLN A 88 10.86 -3.32 2.93
CA GLN A 88 10.74 -4.70 3.41
C GLN A 88 9.45 -5.40 2.94
N ARG A 89 8.45 -4.62 2.55
CA ARG A 89 7.20 -5.08 1.92
C ARG A 89 7.19 -4.80 0.41
N HIS A 90 8.36 -4.72 -0.23
CA HIS A 90 8.53 -4.57 -1.69
C HIS A 90 8.10 -3.21 -2.28
N ALA A 91 7.78 -2.22 -1.45
CA ALA A 91 7.50 -0.85 -1.91
C ALA A 91 8.74 0.05 -1.76
N LEU A 92 9.44 0.32 -2.87
CA LEU A 92 10.58 1.24 -2.91
C LEU A 92 10.11 2.68 -3.07
N ILE A 93 10.30 3.52 -2.06
CA ILE A 93 9.97 4.94 -2.11
C ILE A 93 11.13 5.74 -2.69
N ARG A 94 10.87 6.48 -3.79
CA ARG A 94 11.87 7.36 -4.43
C ARG A 94 11.89 8.76 -3.83
N LYS A 95 10.72 9.25 -3.39
CA LYS A 95 10.57 10.60 -2.81
C LYS A 95 9.94 10.50 -1.43
N LEU A 96 10.67 10.90 -0.38
CA LEU A 96 10.18 10.81 1.01
C LEU A 96 8.81 11.49 1.27
N PRO A 97 8.46 12.64 0.65
CA PRO A 97 7.12 13.22 0.81
C PRO A 97 5.97 12.31 0.33
N ALA A 98 6.25 11.33 -0.54
CA ALA A 98 5.26 10.36 -1.00
C ALA A 98 4.76 9.46 0.14
N VAL A 99 5.60 9.19 1.14
CA VAL A 99 5.24 8.40 2.33
C VAL A 99 4.04 9.02 3.07
N GLU A 100 4.02 10.35 3.24
CA GLU A 100 2.92 11.04 3.90
C GLU A 100 1.65 11.02 3.03
N THR A 101 1.84 11.26 1.72
CA THR A 101 0.73 11.36 0.77
C THR A 101 0.03 10.01 0.57
N LEU A 102 0.77 8.89 0.63
CA LEU A 102 0.23 7.53 0.66
C LEU A 102 -0.80 7.34 1.78
N GLY A 103 -0.59 7.94 2.94
CA GLY A 103 -1.54 7.88 4.07
C GLY A 103 -2.88 8.59 3.80
N SER A 104 -2.91 9.50 2.82
CA SER A 104 -4.09 10.30 2.45
C SER A 104 -4.72 9.86 1.12
N VAL A 105 -4.24 8.79 0.49
CA VAL A 105 -4.80 8.26 -0.77
C VAL A 105 -6.28 7.91 -0.58
N THR A 106 -7.12 8.42 -1.47
CA THR A 106 -8.56 8.13 -1.52
C THR A 106 -8.93 7.27 -2.71
N THR A 107 -8.12 7.26 -3.76
CA THR A 107 -8.38 6.50 -5.00
C THR A 107 -7.09 5.88 -5.52
N ILE A 108 -7.15 4.61 -5.90
CA ILE A 108 -6.03 3.90 -6.54
C ILE A 108 -6.47 3.49 -7.95
N CYS A 109 -5.88 4.11 -8.96
CA CYS A 109 -6.00 3.74 -10.35
C CYS A 109 -4.92 2.70 -10.68
N SER A 110 -5.34 1.46 -10.91
CA SER A 110 -4.45 0.34 -11.22
C SER A 110 -4.62 -0.13 -12.65
N ASP A 111 -3.50 -0.36 -13.32
CA ASP A 111 -3.47 -1.14 -14.54
C ASP A 111 -3.83 -2.60 -14.23
N LYS A 112 -4.46 -3.29 -15.19
CA LYS A 112 -4.89 -4.68 -15.01
C LYS A 112 -3.72 -5.67 -15.15
N THR A 113 -3.12 -5.68 -16.34
CA THR A 113 -2.12 -6.69 -16.72
C THR A 113 -0.86 -6.53 -15.90
N GLY A 114 -0.40 -7.61 -15.25
CA GLY A 114 0.83 -7.64 -14.46
C GLY A 114 0.67 -7.10 -13.03
N THR A 115 -0.27 -6.18 -12.79
CA THR A 115 -0.51 -5.61 -11.45
C THR A 115 -1.65 -6.29 -10.69
N LEU A 116 -2.83 -6.39 -11.32
CA LEU A 116 -4.01 -7.10 -10.76
C LEU A 116 -4.02 -8.58 -11.17
N THR A 117 -3.45 -8.87 -12.33
CA THR A 117 -3.32 -10.22 -12.89
C THR A 117 -1.88 -10.68 -12.93
N GLN A 118 -1.68 -11.98 -13.15
CA GLN A 118 -0.36 -12.60 -13.17
C GLN A 118 0.43 -12.28 -14.45
N ASN A 119 -0.21 -11.68 -15.47
CA ASN A 119 0.31 -11.55 -16.83
C ASN A 119 0.76 -12.90 -17.41
N GLN A 120 -0.02 -13.93 -17.11
CA GLN A 120 0.23 -15.31 -17.54
C GLN A 120 -1.07 -15.90 -18.04
N MET A 121 -1.22 -15.97 -19.36
CA MET A 121 -2.37 -16.62 -19.97
C MET A 121 -2.43 -18.07 -19.47
N THR A 122 -3.57 -18.45 -18.91
CA THR A 122 -3.78 -19.73 -18.23
C THR A 122 -5.13 -20.29 -18.66
N VAL A 123 -5.15 -21.56 -19.06
CA VAL A 123 -6.40 -22.27 -19.33
C VAL A 123 -7.07 -22.55 -18.00
N THR A 124 -8.30 -22.07 -17.82
CA THR A 124 -9.08 -22.24 -16.59
C THR A 124 -10.29 -23.14 -16.80
N MET A 125 -10.78 -23.26 -18.04
CA MET A 125 -11.96 -24.04 -18.40
C MET A 125 -11.70 -24.97 -19.58
N LEU A 126 -12.25 -26.17 -19.49
CA LEU A 126 -12.33 -27.14 -20.58
C LEU A 126 -13.80 -27.50 -20.80
N ASP A 127 -14.23 -27.53 -22.06
CA ASP A 127 -15.56 -28.00 -22.44
C ASP A 127 -15.43 -29.09 -23.50
N VAL A 128 -15.89 -30.30 -23.13
CA VAL A 128 -15.86 -31.50 -23.96
C VAL A 128 -17.07 -32.38 -23.67
N ALA A 129 -17.50 -33.19 -24.63
CA ALA A 129 -18.52 -34.22 -24.41
C ALA A 129 -19.85 -33.72 -23.79
N GLY A 130 -20.23 -32.45 -23.97
CA GLY A 130 -21.44 -31.90 -23.35
C GLY A 130 -21.22 -31.33 -21.94
N GLU A 131 -20.01 -31.43 -21.39
CA GLU A 131 -19.67 -31.01 -20.02
C GLU A 131 -18.60 -29.92 -19.99
N GLN A 132 -18.88 -28.88 -19.22
CA GLN A 132 -17.95 -27.82 -18.89
C GLN A 132 -17.33 -28.09 -17.50
N ARG A 133 -16.00 -28.05 -17.41
CA ARG A 133 -15.23 -28.33 -16.18
C ARG A 133 -14.10 -27.31 -16.03
N THR A 134 -13.84 -26.89 -14.78
CA THR A 134 -12.65 -26.09 -14.48
C THR A 134 -11.42 -26.99 -14.46
N VAL A 135 -10.24 -26.45 -14.76
CA VAL A 135 -8.97 -27.20 -14.67
C VAL A 135 -8.73 -27.70 -13.24
N GLU A 136 -9.08 -26.89 -12.23
CA GLU A 136 -8.94 -27.26 -10.82
C GLU A 136 -9.83 -28.44 -10.42
N ALA A 137 -11.04 -28.54 -10.99
CA ALA A 137 -11.97 -29.64 -10.71
C ALA A 137 -11.49 -30.98 -11.33
N LEU A 138 -10.57 -30.93 -12.29
CA LEU A 138 -10.06 -32.10 -13.01
C LEU A 138 -8.71 -32.60 -12.47
N VAL A 139 -8.16 -31.97 -11.42
CA VAL A 139 -6.85 -32.32 -10.85
C VAL A 139 -6.79 -33.79 -10.43
N GLU A 140 -7.86 -34.35 -9.86
CA GLU A 140 -7.91 -35.77 -9.46
C GLU A 140 -7.98 -36.73 -10.65
N MET A 141 -8.43 -36.26 -11.83
CA MET A 141 -8.53 -37.05 -13.05
C MET A 141 -7.24 -37.06 -13.88
N ARG A 142 -6.18 -36.34 -13.48
CA ARG A 142 -4.90 -36.25 -14.20
C ARG A 142 -4.34 -37.58 -14.71
N PRO A 143 -4.11 -38.61 -13.86
CA PRO A 143 -3.54 -39.88 -14.32
C PRO A 143 -4.49 -40.66 -15.24
N THR A 144 -5.81 -40.49 -15.06
CA THR A 144 -6.85 -41.08 -15.90
C THR A 144 -6.82 -40.45 -17.28
N ILE A 145 -6.83 -39.11 -17.37
CA ILE A 145 -6.78 -38.37 -18.64
C ILE A 145 -5.50 -38.71 -19.42
N ALA A 146 -4.34 -38.76 -18.76
CA ALA A 146 -3.06 -39.06 -19.39
C ALA A 146 -3.05 -40.45 -20.07
N ARG A 147 -3.63 -41.45 -19.41
CA ARG A 147 -3.66 -42.86 -19.84
C ARG A 147 -4.95 -43.28 -20.55
N ALA A 148 -5.87 -42.35 -20.81
CA ALA A 148 -7.19 -42.65 -21.37
C ALA A 148 -7.17 -43.34 -22.75
N GLU A 149 -6.05 -43.25 -23.48
CA GLU A 149 -5.87 -43.92 -24.78
C GLU A 149 -5.00 -45.19 -24.70
N GLU A 150 -4.48 -45.55 -23.53
CA GLU A 150 -3.59 -46.71 -23.31
C GLU A 150 -4.28 -47.88 -22.60
N GLN A 151 -5.48 -47.68 -22.07
CA GLN A 151 -6.23 -48.69 -21.30
C GLN A 151 -7.69 -48.76 -21.75
N GLU A 152 -8.21 -49.96 -22.01
CA GLU A 152 -9.66 -50.22 -22.22
C GLU A 152 -10.46 -50.15 -20.90
N PRO A 153 -11.76 -49.83 -20.97
CA PRO A 153 -12.32 -48.52 -21.27
C PRO A 153 -12.30 -47.62 -20.02
N GLN A 154 -11.73 -46.42 -20.14
CA GLN A 154 -11.89 -45.34 -19.17
C GLN A 154 -13.02 -44.39 -19.58
N GLU A 155 -13.59 -43.68 -18.60
CA GLU A 155 -14.73 -42.77 -18.74
C GLU A 155 -14.73 -41.92 -20.04
N PRO A 156 -15.86 -41.81 -20.76
CA PRO A 156 -15.99 -41.00 -21.99
C PRO A 156 -15.48 -39.55 -21.86
N LEU A 157 -15.63 -38.98 -20.67
CA LEU A 157 -15.13 -37.64 -20.34
C LEU A 157 -13.60 -37.58 -20.39
N ALA A 158 -12.91 -38.50 -19.72
CA ALA A 158 -11.44 -38.55 -19.67
C ALA A 158 -10.83 -38.70 -21.07
N ARG A 159 -11.50 -39.47 -21.92
CA ARG A 159 -11.09 -39.65 -23.31
C ARG A 159 -11.20 -38.39 -24.15
N SER A 160 -12.32 -37.68 -24.04
CA SER A 160 -12.49 -36.40 -24.75
C SER A 160 -11.49 -35.34 -24.28
N LEU A 161 -11.22 -35.29 -22.98
CA LEU A 161 -10.19 -34.41 -22.40
C LEU A 161 -8.79 -34.75 -22.92
N SER A 162 -8.45 -36.04 -23.01
CA SER A 162 -7.16 -36.50 -23.53
C SER A 162 -6.93 -36.05 -24.98
N ILE A 163 -7.91 -36.26 -25.87
CA ILE A 163 -7.80 -35.82 -27.27
C ILE A 163 -7.73 -34.30 -27.38
N LEU A 164 -8.54 -33.57 -26.60
CA LEU A 164 -8.53 -32.10 -26.57
C LEU A 164 -7.14 -31.57 -26.20
N LEU A 165 -6.57 -32.07 -25.09
CA LEU A 165 -5.28 -31.62 -24.58
C LEU A 165 -4.11 -32.03 -25.48
N ARG A 166 -4.14 -33.23 -26.06
CA ARG A 166 -3.15 -33.67 -27.06
C ARG A 166 -3.20 -32.79 -28.30
N GLY A 167 -4.39 -32.51 -28.83
CA GLY A 167 -4.56 -31.62 -29.98
C GLY A 167 -4.07 -30.19 -29.68
N ALA A 168 -4.33 -29.69 -28.47
CA ALA A 168 -3.86 -28.39 -28.01
C ALA A 168 -2.32 -28.32 -27.83
N ALA A 169 -1.69 -29.42 -27.43
CA ALA A 169 -0.23 -29.52 -27.23
C ALA A 169 0.54 -29.78 -28.54
N LEU A 170 0.00 -30.62 -29.43
CA LEU A 170 0.63 -31.01 -30.70
C LEU A 170 0.46 -29.94 -31.78
N CYS A 171 -0.73 -29.35 -31.90
CA CYS A 171 -0.99 -28.23 -32.80
C CYS A 171 -0.54 -26.92 -32.16
N ASN A 172 0.77 -26.80 -31.91
CA ASN A 172 1.32 -25.72 -31.11
C ASN A 172 2.80 -25.50 -31.44
N ASP A 173 3.25 -24.25 -31.54
CA ASP A 173 4.65 -23.93 -31.82
C ASP A 173 5.45 -23.56 -30.56
N ALA A 174 4.82 -23.45 -29.38
CA ALA A 174 5.52 -23.16 -28.13
C ALA A 174 6.47 -24.30 -27.72
N THR A 175 7.71 -23.95 -27.39
CA THR A 175 8.76 -24.90 -27.00
C THR A 175 9.11 -24.76 -25.53
N ARG A 176 9.68 -25.82 -24.95
CA ARG A 176 10.16 -25.84 -23.58
C ARG A 176 11.67 -25.57 -23.61
N ASN A 177 12.13 -24.60 -22.83
CA ASN A 177 13.55 -24.28 -22.69
C ASN A 177 13.92 -24.35 -21.21
N VAL A 178 14.97 -25.10 -20.89
CA VAL A 178 15.50 -25.21 -19.53
C VAL A 178 16.68 -24.25 -19.43
N ASP A 179 16.55 -23.24 -18.57
CA ASP A 179 17.66 -22.32 -18.32
C ASP A 179 18.78 -23.06 -17.60
N GLU A 180 19.91 -23.25 -18.28
CA GLU A 180 21.08 -23.99 -17.78
C GLU A 180 21.65 -23.43 -16.46
N LYS A 181 21.41 -22.14 -16.15
CA LYS A 181 21.94 -21.50 -14.95
C LYS A 181 21.03 -21.62 -13.74
N SER A 182 19.71 -21.59 -13.95
CA SER A 182 18.73 -21.63 -12.87
C SER A 182 18.08 -23.00 -12.69
N GLY A 183 18.18 -23.88 -13.70
CA GLY A 183 17.42 -25.13 -13.79
C GLY A 183 15.91 -24.90 -14.00
N GLU A 184 15.49 -23.65 -14.18
CA GLU A 184 14.08 -23.28 -14.29
C GLU A 184 13.60 -23.55 -15.72
N THR A 185 12.47 -24.25 -15.83
CA THR A 185 11.90 -24.55 -17.14
C THR A 185 10.92 -23.45 -17.57
N ARG A 186 11.18 -22.83 -18.72
CA ARG A 186 10.34 -21.78 -19.29
C ARG A 186 9.77 -22.22 -20.63
N LEU A 187 8.51 -21.89 -20.86
CA LEU A 187 7.87 -22.05 -22.16
C LEU A 187 8.16 -20.82 -23.02
N ILE A 188 8.61 -21.02 -24.25
CA ILE A 188 8.89 -19.98 -25.25
C ILE A 188 7.87 -20.11 -26.37
N GLY A 189 7.06 -19.08 -26.56
CA GLY A 189 6.00 -19.02 -27.56
C GLY A 189 5.07 -17.85 -27.27
N ASP A 190 3.99 -17.70 -28.04
CA ASP A 190 2.98 -16.70 -27.69
C ASP A 190 2.21 -17.11 -26.40
N PRO A 191 1.65 -16.16 -25.64
CA PRO A 191 0.98 -16.47 -24.37
C PRO A 191 -0.15 -17.50 -24.51
N THR A 192 -0.88 -17.50 -25.63
CA THR A 192 -1.97 -18.44 -25.91
C THR A 192 -1.43 -19.86 -26.04
N GLU A 193 -0.39 -20.01 -26.85
CA GLU A 193 0.24 -21.30 -27.10
C GLU A 193 0.92 -21.89 -25.89
N THR A 194 1.65 -21.05 -25.15
CA THR A 194 2.30 -21.47 -23.89
C THR A 194 1.26 -21.88 -22.84
N ALA A 195 0.08 -21.25 -22.78
CA ALA A 195 -1.02 -21.66 -21.91
C ALA A 195 -1.54 -23.08 -22.24
N LEU A 196 -1.71 -23.38 -23.54
CA LEU A 196 -2.15 -24.68 -24.02
C LEU A 196 -1.14 -25.80 -23.71
N VAL A 197 0.16 -25.54 -23.91
CA VAL A 197 1.21 -26.51 -23.57
C VAL A 197 1.29 -26.73 -22.06
N ARG A 198 1.16 -25.64 -21.27
CA ARG A 198 1.18 -25.71 -19.82
C ARG A 198 0.05 -26.59 -19.28
N VAL A 199 -1.19 -26.34 -19.71
CA VAL A 199 -2.32 -27.15 -19.24
C VAL A 199 -2.16 -28.61 -19.63
N ALA A 200 -1.68 -28.93 -20.84
CA ALA A 200 -1.40 -30.31 -21.21
C ALA A 200 -0.36 -30.96 -20.28
N GLY A 201 0.72 -30.25 -19.95
CA GLY A 201 1.72 -30.71 -18.98
C GLY A 201 1.17 -30.94 -17.57
N GLU A 202 0.20 -30.13 -17.11
CA GLU A 202 -0.48 -30.34 -15.83
C GLU A 202 -1.29 -31.65 -15.79
N PHE A 203 -1.72 -32.15 -16.94
CA PHE A 203 -2.39 -33.44 -17.12
C PHE A 203 -1.43 -34.56 -17.55
N GLU A 204 -0.14 -34.44 -17.23
CA GLU A 204 0.92 -35.41 -17.55
C GLU A 204 1.12 -35.66 -19.07
N LEU A 205 0.61 -34.77 -19.92
CA LEU A 205 0.77 -34.81 -21.37
C LEU A 205 1.91 -33.89 -21.80
N ASP A 206 3.14 -34.31 -21.52
CA ASP A 206 4.34 -33.55 -21.89
C ASP A 206 4.50 -33.47 -23.42
N LYS A 207 4.70 -32.24 -23.92
CA LYS A 207 4.75 -31.97 -25.36
C LYS A 207 5.89 -32.70 -26.07
N GLU A 208 7.10 -32.75 -25.49
CA GLU A 208 8.25 -33.39 -26.15
C GLU A 208 8.05 -34.90 -26.28
N ALA A 209 7.46 -35.52 -25.25
CA ALA A 209 7.06 -36.93 -25.28
C ALA A 209 5.97 -37.18 -26.34
N LEU A 210 4.98 -36.28 -26.44
CA LEU A 210 3.94 -36.35 -27.46
C LEU A 210 4.49 -36.21 -28.87
N GLU A 211 5.37 -35.24 -29.13
CA GLU A 211 6.00 -35.03 -30.45
C GLU A 211 6.88 -36.22 -30.86
N THR A 212 7.54 -36.87 -29.91
CA THR A 212 8.31 -38.10 -30.18
C THR A 212 7.40 -39.25 -30.59
N ARG A 213 6.25 -39.40 -29.92
CA ARG A 213 5.28 -40.48 -30.19
C ARG A 213 4.40 -40.19 -31.42
N TRP A 214 4.15 -38.92 -31.71
CA TRP A 214 3.30 -38.41 -32.79
C TRP A 214 4.08 -37.36 -33.60
N PRO A 215 5.08 -37.78 -34.40
CA PRO A 215 5.95 -36.85 -35.10
C PRO A 215 5.16 -36.02 -36.10
N ARG A 216 5.35 -34.69 -36.04
CA ARG A 216 4.79 -33.71 -36.98
C ARG A 216 5.42 -33.90 -38.35
N VAL A 217 4.59 -34.14 -39.37
CA VAL A 217 5.01 -34.41 -40.76
C VAL A 217 4.68 -33.28 -41.73
N ALA A 218 3.70 -32.43 -41.42
CA ALA A 218 3.31 -31.27 -42.20
C ALA A 218 2.49 -30.27 -41.36
N GLU A 219 2.31 -29.05 -41.86
CA GLU A 219 1.61 -27.98 -41.14
C GLU A 219 0.96 -26.97 -42.09
N ALA A 220 -0.05 -26.28 -41.56
CA ALA A 220 -0.54 -25.00 -42.04
C ALA A 220 -0.49 -24.02 -40.84
N PRO A 221 0.46 -23.07 -40.81
CA PRO A 221 0.64 -22.17 -39.68
C PRO A 221 -0.57 -21.25 -39.51
N PHE A 222 -0.69 -20.56 -38.37
CA PHE A 222 -1.79 -19.61 -38.18
C PHE A 222 -1.73 -18.44 -39.17
N THR A 223 -2.86 -18.07 -39.76
CA THR A 223 -3.04 -16.81 -40.51
C THR A 223 -4.28 -16.06 -40.03
N SER A 224 -4.24 -14.73 -40.02
CA SER A 224 -5.39 -13.90 -39.62
C SER A 224 -6.60 -14.05 -40.54
N GLU A 225 -6.37 -14.46 -41.79
CA GLU A 225 -7.41 -14.73 -42.80
C GLU A 225 -8.17 -16.02 -42.47
N ARG A 226 -7.45 -17.11 -42.13
CA ARG A 226 -8.06 -18.40 -41.80
C ARG A 226 -8.49 -18.51 -40.33
N LYS A 227 -7.82 -17.78 -39.43
CA LYS A 227 -8.04 -17.79 -37.97
C LYS A 227 -7.91 -19.17 -37.31
N CYS A 228 -7.13 -20.06 -37.93
CA CYS A 228 -6.83 -21.39 -37.41
C CYS A 228 -5.42 -21.82 -37.84
N MET A 229 -4.92 -22.84 -37.14
CA MET A 229 -3.65 -23.51 -37.39
C MET A 229 -3.91 -25.00 -37.44
N THR A 230 -3.22 -25.69 -38.36
CA THR A 230 -3.34 -27.14 -38.52
C THR A 230 -1.97 -27.81 -38.55
N THR A 231 -1.84 -28.95 -37.90
CA THR A 231 -0.61 -29.76 -37.88
C THR A 231 -0.95 -31.22 -38.12
N ILE A 232 -0.14 -31.91 -38.91
CA ILE A 232 -0.33 -33.32 -39.26
C ILE A 232 0.71 -34.15 -38.53
N HIS A 233 0.26 -35.20 -37.87
CA HIS A 233 1.08 -36.10 -37.08
C HIS A 233 0.90 -37.55 -37.56
N ARG A 234 1.98 -38.31 -37.56
CA ARG A 234 1.93 -39.75 -37.83
C ARG A 234 1.41 -40.48 -36.59
N ALA A 235 0.40 -41.34 -36.76
CA ALA A 235 -0.11 -42.15 -35.66
C ALA A 235 0.91 -43.25 -35.28
N PRO A 236 1.14 -43.51 -33.98
CA PRO A 236 2.02 -44.58 -33.54
C PRO A 236 1.45 -45.96 -33.93
N LYS A 237 2.27 -46.80 -34.59
CA LYS A 237 1.93 -48.20 -34.91
C LYS A 237 2.52 -49.14 -33.84
N PRO A 238 1.79 -50.14 -33.35
CA PRO A 238 2.35 -51.11 -32.42
C PRO A 238 3.41 -51.99 -33.12
N ASP A 239 4.51 -52.26 -32.41
CA ASP A 239 5.56 -53.18 -32.86
C ASP A 239 4.98 -54.60 -33.01
N GLY A 240 4.93 -55.11 -34.23
CA GLY A 240 4.60 -56.53 -34.50
C GLY A 240 3.31 -56.85 -35.27
N GLY A 241 2.62 -55.87 -35.86
CA GLY A 241 1.58 -56.12 -36.88
C GLY A 241 0.31 -56.85 -36.42
N GLN A 242 0.22 -57.24 -35.15
CA GLN A 242 -1.07 -57.46 -34.47
C GLN A 242 -1.42 -56.18 -33.71
N PRO A 243 -2.70 -55.79 -33.66
CA PRO A 243 -3.12 -54.76 -32.71
C PRO A 243 -2.84 -55.29 -31.30
N SER A 244 -1.75 -54.84 -30.67
CA SER A 244 -1.66 -54.83 -29.21
C SER A 244 -2.84 -54.00 -28.70
N GLY A 245 -3.26 -54.22 -27.45
CA GLY A 245 -4.38 -53.51 -26.81
C GLY A 245 -4.25 -51.98 -26.72
N ASP A 246 -3.32 -51.37 -27.46
CA ASP A 246 -3.08 -49.93 -27.62
C ASP A 246 -3.72 -49.34 -28.91
N ALA A 247 -4.36 -50.16 -29.75
CA ALA A 247 -4.93 -49.75 -31.04
C ALA A 247 -6.33 -49.12 -30.95
N PHE A 248 -6.61 -48.34 -29.90
CA PHE A 248 -7.91 -47.63 -29.78
C PHE A 248 -7.87 -46.19 -30.29
N VAL A 249 -6.70 -45.66 -30.64
CA VAL A 249 -6.58 -44.38 -31.33
C VAL A 249 -6.90 -44.59 -32.80
N LEU A 250 -8.15 -44.29 -33.17
CA LEU A 250 -8.68 -43.95 -34.51
C LEU A 250 -7.98 -44.61 -35.74
N PRO A 251 -8.70 -45.40 -36.58
CA PRO A 251 -8.12 -46.30 -37.59
C PRO A 251 -7.53 -45.58 -38.81
N ALA A 252 -6.46 -44.80 -38.64
CA ALA A 252 -5.82 -44.02 -39.68
C ALA A 252 -4.31 -43.90 -39.44
N ASP A 253 -3.54 -43.82 -40.52
CA ASP A 253 -2.07 -43.72 -40.45
C ASP A 253 -1.60 -42.31 -40.01
N TYR A 254 -2.44 -41.29 -40.17
CA TYR A 254 -2.17 -39.91 -39.83
C TYR A 254 -3.38 -39.22 -39.18
N ILE A 255 -3.10 -38.26 -38.30
CA ILE A 255 -4.09 -37.34 -37.73
C ILE A 255 -3.69 -35.90 -38.02
N ALA A 256 -4.66 -35.08 -38.41
CA ALA A 256 -4.49 -33.63 -38.49
C ALA A 256 -5.23 -32.98 -37.32
N PHE A 257 -4.52 -32.24 -36.47
CA PHE A 257 -5.11 -31.43 -35.41
C PHE A 257 -5.22 -29.98 -35.86
N THR A 258 -6.40 -29.40 -35.69
CA THR A 258 -6.70 -28.00 -36.03
C THR A 258 -7.14 -27.26 -34.77
N LYS A 259 -6.48 -26.15 -34.45
CA LYS A 259 -6.92 -25.21 -33.41
C LYS A 259 -7.30 -23.87 -34.01
N GLY A 260 -8.29 -23.19 -33.44
CA GLY A 260 -8.75 -21.90 -33.97
C GLY A 260 -9.92 -21.32 -33.22
N GLY A 261 -10.50 -20.25 -33.75
CA GLY A 261 -11.75 -19.71 -33.24
C GLY A 261 -12.89 -20.73 -33.31
N VAL A 262 -13.71 -20.82 -32.26
CA VAL A 262 -14.77 -21.84 -32.17
C VAL A 262 -15.74 -21.76 -33.36
N ASP A 263 -16.19 -20.56 -33.73
CA ASP A 263 -17.11 -20.36 -34.86
C ASP A 263 -16.50 -20.85 -36.18
N VAL A 264 -15.20 -20.58 -36.40
CA VAL A 264 -14.47 -21.00 -37.60
C VAL A 264 -14.39 -22.52 -37.69
N LEU A 265 -14.12 -23.19 -36.56
CA LEU A 265 -14.04 -24.65 -36.55
C LEU A 265 -15.41 -25.29 -36.68
N LEU A 266 -16.46 -24.71 -36.09
CA LEU A 266 -17.83 -25.21 -36.23
C LEU A 266 -18.32 -25.15 -37.69
N ASP A 267 -18.01 -24.08 -38.41
CA ASP A 267 -18.38 -23.94 -39.83
C ASP A 267 -17.73 -25.00 -40.73
N ARG A 268 -16.55 -25.48 -40.35
CA ARG A 268 -15.79 -26.49 -41.09
C ARG A 268 -15.89 -27.90 -40.51
N SER A 269 -16.67 -28.08 -39.44
CA SER A 269 -16.88 -29.38 -38.79
C SER A 269 -18.15 -30.04 -39.29
N THR A 270 -18.06 -31.34 -39.63
CA THR A 270 -19.22 -32.16 -39.97
C THR A 270 -19.62 -33.10 -38.84
N LYS A 271 -18.72 -33.32 -37.86
CA LYS A 271 -18.89 -34.26 -36.75
C LYS A 271 -18.43 -33.65 -35.42
N VAL A 272 -18.90 -34.23 -34.33
CA VAL A 272 -18.47 -33.94 -32.95
C VAL A 272 -17.98 -35.23 -32.30
N TRP A 273 -16.94 -35.13 -31.49
CA TRP A 273 -16.46 -36.19 -30.62
C TRP A 273 -17.17 -36.16 -29.26
N LEU A 274 -17.90 -37.22 -28.93
CA LEU A 274 -18.54 -37.39 -27.61
C LEU A 274 -17.99 -38.64 -26.90
N GLY A 275 -16.71 -38.59 -26.52
CA GLY A 275 -16.05 -39.58 -25.65
C GLY A 275 -15.72 -40.92 -26.29
N GLU A 276 -16.62 -41.50 -27.08
CA GLU A 276 -16.39 -42.81 -27.71
C GLU A 276 -16.72 -42.81 -29.21
N GLN A 277 -17.54 -41.86 -29.68
CA GLN A 277 -18.06 -41.87 -31.04
C GLN A 277 -17.97 -40.50 -31.72
N ARG A 278 -17.78 -40.54 -33.04
CA ARG A 278 -17.88 -39.39 -33.95
C ARG A 278 -19.32 -39.33 -34.48
N ILE A 279 -20.14 -38.47 -33.91
CA ILE A 279 -21.52 -38.28 -34.33
C ILE A 279 -21.65 -37.07 -35.27
N PRO A 280 -22.66 -37.02 -36.17
CA PRO A 280 -22.92 -35.83 -36.98
C PRO A 280 -23.13 -34.58 -36.12
N LEU A 281 -22.53 -33.45 -36.53
CA LEU A 281 -22.80 -32.16 -35.91
C LEU A 281 -24.18 -31.65 -36.38
N ASP A 282 -25.20 -31.88 -35.57
CA ASP A 282 -26.54 -31.35 -35.80
C ASP A 282 -26.71 -29.91 -35.27
N ASP A 283 -27.82 -29.27 -35.62
CA ASP A 283 -28.11 -27.89 -35.22
C ASP A 283 -28.22 -27.72 -33.69
N THR A 284 -28.62 -28.77 -32.97
CA THR A 284 -28.77 -28.73 -31.50
C THR A 284 -27.41 -28.67 -30.82
N LEU A 285 -26.49 -29.54 -31.24
CA LEU A 285 -25.11 -29.55 -30.76
C LEU A 285 -24.36 -28.28 -31.15
N ARG A 286 -24.57 -27.78 -32.38
CA ARG A 286 -24.01 -26.50 -32.85
C ARG A 286 -24.43 -25.36 -31.94
N GLN A 287 -25.74 -25.22 -31.67
CA GLN A 287 -26.25 -24.17 -30.78
C GLN A 287 -25.71 -24.31 -29.35
N ARG A 288 -25.62 -25.53 -28.81
CA ARG A 288 -25.05 -25.77 -27.48
C ARG A 288 -23.59 -25.32 -27.38
N ILE A 289 -22.75 -25.65 -28.37
CA ILE A 289 -21.33 -25.26 -28.37
C ILE A 289 -21.21 -23.74 -28.52
N GLN A 290 -22.00 -23.13 -29.39
CA GLN A 290 -21.99 -21.68 -29.60
C GLN A 290 -22.43 -20.92 -28.33
N GLN A 291 -23.48 -21.38 -27.65
CA GLN A 291 -23.91 -20.81 -26.38
C GLN A 291 -22.85 -20.93 -25.28
N ALA A 292 -22.16 -22.07 -25.21
CA ALA A 292 -21.08 -22.26 -24.25
C ALA A 292 -19.87 -21.36 -24.56
N ASN A 293 -19.53 -21.17 -25.84
CA ASN A 293 -18.51 -20.21 -26.30
C ASN A 293 -18.87 -18.77 -25.89
N GLU A 294 -20.12 -18.36 -26.11
CA GLU A 294 -20.63 -17.04 -25.71
C GLU A 294 -20.56 -16.84 -24.19
N THR A 295 -20.93 -17.86 -23.41
CA THR A 295 -20.89 -17.82 -21.94
C THR A 295 -19.46 -17.64 -21.44
N LEU A 296 -18.51 -18.45 -21.94
CA LEU A 296 -17.10 -18.33 -21.59
C LEU A 296 -16.52 -16.95 -21.98
N ALA A 297 -16.92 -16.43 -23.14
CA ALA A 297 -16.51 -15.10 -23.59
C ALA A 297 -17.07 -13.99 -22.69
N GLN A 298 -18.31 -14.13 -22.20
CA GLN A 298 -18.92 -13.22 -21.23
C GLN A 298 -18.20 -13.25 -19.88
N ASP A 299 -17.72 -14.41 -19.46
CA ASP A 299 -16.86 -14.58 -18.28
C ASP A 299 -15.43 -14.02 -18.48
N GLY A 300 -15.18 -13.31 -19.59
CA GLY A 300 -13.91 -12.68 -19.90
C GLY A 300 -12.84 -13.65 -20.40
N GLN A 301 -13.21 -14.88 -20.75
CA GLN A 301 -12.27 -15.87 -21.25
C GLN A 301 -12.06 -15.73 -22.75
N ARG A 302 -10.83 -15.90 -23.19
CA ARG A 302 -10.50 -16.17 -24.58
C ARG A 302 -10.73 -17.65 -24.83
N VAL A 303 -11.56 -17.98 -25.82
CA VAL A 303 -11.93 -19.37 -26.13
C VAL A 303 -11.27 -19.83 -27.42
N LEU A 304 -10.68 -21.02 -27.42
CA LEU A 304 -10.18 -21.71 -28.61
C LEU A 304 -10.82 -23.08 -28.73
N GLY A 305 -11.26 -23.44 -29.93
CA GLY A 305 -11.69 -24.79 -30.25
C GLY A 305 -10.52 -25.65 -30.71
N VAL A 306 -10.65 -26.96 -30.53
CA VAL A 306 -9.78 -27.97 -31.12
C VAL A 306 -10.64 -28.99 -31.86
N ALA A 307 -10.20 -29.32 -33.06
CA ALA A 307 -10.80 -30.31 -33.92
C ALA A 307 -9.72 -31.22 -34.51
N PHE A 308 -10.11 -32.38 -35.03
CA PHE A 308 -9.20 -33.23 -35.77
C PHE A 308 -9.83 -33.81 -37.05
N ARG A 309 -8.97 -34.25 -37.96
CA ARG A 309 -9.32 -35.06 -39.13
C ARG A 309 -8.40 -36.27 -39.23
N LEU A 310 -8.95 -37.41 -39.60
CA LEU A 310 -8.19 -38.64 -39.82
C LEU A 310 -7.82 -38.77 -41.29
N LEU A 311 -6.60 -39.23 -41.55
CA LEU A 311 -6.04 -39.30 -42.89
C LEU A 311 -5.31 -40.63 -43.11
N ASP A 312 -5.57 -41.27 -44.25
CA ASP A 312 -4.85 -42.47 -44.67
C ASP A 312 -3.47 -42.15 -45.28
N ALA A 313 -3.35 -40.95 -45.86
CA ALA A 313 -2.11 -40.45 -46.45
C ALA A 313 -1.99 -38.93 -46.22
N VAL A 314 -0.76 -38.43 -46.18
CA VAL A 314 -0.48 -37.00 -46.18
C VAL A 314 -0.75 -36.47 -47.60
N PRO A 315 -1.60 -35.44 -47.78
CA PRO A 315 -1.86 -34.89 -49.10
C PRO A 315 -0.62 -34.20 -49.69
N ASP A 316 -0.39 -34.40 -50.99
CA ASP A 316 0.64 -33.71 -51.74
C ASP A 316 0.22 -32.23 -51.94
N GLY A 317 0.72 -31.33 -51.08
CA GLY A 317 0.58 -29.88 -51.25
C GLY A 317 -0.25 -29.19 -50.17
N ASN A 318 -1.51 -28.83 -50.48
CA ASN A 318 -2.27 -27.86 -49.69
C ASN A 318 -2.88 -28.44 -48.41
N VAL A 319 -2.14 -28.32 -47.30
CA VAL A 319 -2.61 -28.68 -45.94
C VAL A 319 -3.85 -27.89 -45.53
N GLU A 320 -4.10 -26.70 -46.09
CA GLU A 320 -5.29 -25.90 -45.77
C GLU A 320 -6.59 -26.57 -46.25
N ALA A 321 -6.53 -27.41 -47.30
CA ALA A 321 -7.69 -28.17 -47.76
C ALA A 321 -8.15 -29.24 -46.75
N LEU A 322 -7.31 -29.56 -45.76
CA LEU A 322 -7.64 -30.47 -44.68
C LEU A 322 -8.48 -29.83 -43.58
N GLU A 323 -8.61 -28.50 -43.59
CA GLU A 323 -9.38 -27.74 -42.59
C GLU A 323 -10.90 -27.87 -42.78
N GLU A 324 -11.37 -28.67 -43.74
CA GLU A 324 -12.78 -29.02 -43.97
C GLU A 324 -13.12 -30.43 -43.44
N GLU A 325 -14.41 -30.70 -43.24
CA GLU A 325 -14.91 -32.00 -42.73
C GLU A 325 -14.31 -32.43 -41.39
N LEU A 326 -14.05 -31.46 -40.52
CA LEU A 326 -13.43 -31.67 -39.22
C LEU A 326 -14.38 -32.41 -38.25
N THR A 327 -13.77 -33.12 -37.29
CA THR A 327 -14.46 -33.59 -36.07
C THR A 327 -14.11 -32.65 -34.93
N PHE A 328 -15.07 -31.86 -34.47
CA PHE A 328 -14.91 -30.96 -33.33
C PHE A 328 -14.78 -31.77 -32.03
N VAL A 329 -13.76 -31.48 -31.22
CA VAL A 329 -13.50 -32.20 -29.96
C VAL A 329 -14.07 -31.44 -28.77
N GLY A 330 -13.76 -30.16 -28.70
CA GLY A 330 -14.07 -29.33 -27.55
C GLY A 330 -13.37 -27.99 -27.64
N MET A 331 -13.47 -27.23 -26.56
CA MET A 331 -12.89 -25.90 -26.46
C MET A 331 -12.20 -25.67 -25.11
N LEU A 332 -11.20 -24.81 -25.14
CA LEU A 332 -10.44 -24.37 -23.97
C LEU A 332 -10.72 -22.88 -23.75
N GLY A 333 -11.22 -22.56 -22.56
CA GLY A 333 -11.34 -21.21 -22.07
C GLY A 333 -10.09 -20.82 -21.28
N MET A 334 -9.45 -19.73 -21.67
CA MET A 334 -8.25 -19.21 -21.03
C MET A 334 -8.39 -17.74 -20.70
N MET A 335 -7.75 -17.34 -19.60
CA MET A 335 -7.72 -15.96 -19.16
C MET A 335 -6.35 -15.65 -18.56
N ASP A 336 -6.07 -14.37 -18.38
CA ASP A 336 -4.98 -13.92 -17.51
C ASP A 336 -5.53 -13.81 -16.08
N PRO A 337 -5.25 -14.79 -15.19
CA PRO A 337 -5.94 -14.89 -13.92
C PRO A 337 -5.51 -13.76 -12.98
N PRO A 338 -6.43 -13.28 -12.12
CA PRO A 338 -6.06 -12.36 -11.05
C PRO A 338 -5.08 -13.03 -10.07
N ARG A 339 -4.24 -12.24 -9.41
CA ARG A 339 -3.39 -12.76 -8.32
C ARG A 339 -4.24 -13.10 -7.10
N ASP A 340 -3.87 -14.14 -6.35
CA ASP A 340 -4.67 -14.67 -5.23
C ASP A 340 -4.92 -13.61 -4.14
N GLU A 341 -3.90 -12.81 -3.85
CA GLU A 341 -3.91 -11.75 -2.84
C GLU A 341 -4.72 -10.49 -3.26
N VAL A 342 -4.98 -10.30 -4.57
CA VAL A 342 -5.59 -9.07 -5.08
C VAL A 342 -7.02 -8.91 -4.59
N LYS A 343 -7.80 -9.99 -4.53
CA LYS A 343 -9.19 -9.93 -4.03
C LYS A 343 -9.25 -9.46 -2.58
N ALA A 344 -8.36 -9.98 -1.73
CA ALA A 344 -8.26 -9.55 -0.33
C ALA A 344 -7.76 -8.10 -0.21
N ALA A 345 -6.80 -7.71 -1.06
CA ALA A 345 -6.28 -6.34 -1.09
C ALA A 345 -7.34 -5.31 -1.52
N VAL A 346 -8.13 -5.62 -2.56
CA VAL A 346 -9.26 -4.80 -3.03
C VAL A 346 -10.30 -4.64 -1.93
N ALA A 347 -10.67 -5.72 -1.23
CA ALA A 347 -11.58 -5.66 -0.09
C ALA A 347 -11.03 -4.75 1.03
N ARG A 348 -9.76 -4.91 1.40
CA ARG A 348 -9.11 -4.04 2.40
C ARG A 348 -9.09 -2.57 1.99
N CYS A 349 -8.85 -2.26 0.72
CA CYS A 349 -8.95 -0.90 0.20
C CYS A 349 -10.35 -0.32 0.40
N ARG A 350 -11.39 -1.07 0.00
CA ARG A 350 -12.79 -0.63 0.16
C ARG A 350 -13.16 -0.40 1.63
N THR A 351 -12.77 -1.31 2.53
CA THR A 351 -12.95 -1.15 3.99
C THR A 351 -12.26 0.11 4.50
N ALA A 352 -11.08 0.43 3.98
CA ALA A 352 -10.31 1.62 4.34
C ALA A 352 -10.86 2.93 3.73
N GLY A 353 -11.99 2.87 3.01
CA GLY A 353 -12.58 4.00 2.29
C GLY A 353 -11.75 4.46 1.09
N ILE A 354 -10.90 3.58 0.54
CA ILE A 354 -10.10 3.83 -0.66
C ILE A 354 -10.81 3.17 -1.85
N ARG A 355 -11.04 3.94 -2.90
CA ARG A 355 -11.71 3.45 -4.11
C ARG A 355 -10.69 2.87 -5.11
N PRO A 356 -10.74 1.57 -5.42
CA PRO A 356 -9.96 1.00 -6.51
C PRO A 356 -10.63 1.28 -7.85
N ILE A 357 -9.84 1.64 -8.86
CA ILE A 357 -10.26 1.85 -10.24
C ILE A 357 -9.36 1.00 -11.14
N MET A 358 -9.95 0.18 -11.99
CA MET A 358 -9.24 -0.60 -13.01
C MET A 358 -9.16 0.20 -14.31
N ILE A 359 -7.96 0.30 -14.85
CA ILE A 359 -7.69 0.89 -16.15
C ILE A 359 -7.00 -0.18 -17.02
N THR A 360 -7.49 -0.42 -18.23
CA THR A 360 -6.95 -1.51 -19.07
C THR A 360 -7.08 -1.26 -20.56
N GLY A 361 -6.21 -1.90 -21.34
CA GLY A 361 -6.32 -2.00 -22.80
C GLY A 361 -7.27 -3.11 -23.28
N ASP A 362 -7.71 -3.99 -22.37
CA ASP A 362 -8.54 -5.14 -22.69
C ASP A 362 -9.95 -4.76 -23.19
N HIS A 363 -10.66 -5.76 -23.72
CA HIS A 363 -12.06 -5.62 -24.10
C HIS A 363 -12.95 -5.29 -22.88
N PRO A 364 -13.99 -4.45 -23.02
CA PRO A 364 -14.86 -4.04 -21.90
C PRO A 364 -15.47 -5.21 -21.13
N LEU A 365 -15.96 -6.23 -21.83
CA LEU A 365 -16.55 -7.42 -21.19
C LEU A 365 -15.55 -8.16 -20.29
N THR A 366 -14.33 -8.41 -20.79
CA THR A 366 -13.24 -9.03 -20.02
C THR A 366 -12.84 -8.17 -18.82
N ALA A 367 -12.69 -6.86 -19.02
CA ALA A 367 -12.34 -5.92 -17.96
C ALA A 367 -13.39 -5.93 -16.84
N LEU A 368 -14.67 -5.93 -17.21
CA LEU A 368 -15.78 -5.95 -16.28
C LEU A 368 -15.87 -7.27 -15.51
N ALA A 369 -15.74 -8.41 -16.20
CA ALA A 369 -15.75 -9.73 -15.58
C ALA A 369 -14.64 -9.88 -14.52
N ILE A 370 -13.41 -9.47 -14.86
CA ILE A 370 -12.27 -9.51 -13.92
C ILE A 370 -12.51 -8.53 -12.76
N ALA A 371 -12.97 -7.31 -13.04
CA ALA A 371 -13.24 -6.30 -12.01
C ALA A 371 -14.31 -6.77 -11.00
N GLN A 372 -15.36 -7.46 -11.46
CA GLN A 372 -16.38 -8.06 -10.61
C GLN A 372 -15.81 -9.24 -9.81
N GLN A 373 -15.02 -10.12 -10.44
CA GLN A 373 -14.40 -11.29 -9.79
C GLN A 373 -13.52 -10.91 -8.59
N ILE A 374 -12.74 -9.83 -8.70
CA ILE A 374 -11.85 -9.33 -7.64
C ILE A 374 -12.51 -8.28 -6.73
N GLY A 375 -13.74 -7.86 -7.03
CA GLY A 375 -14.54 -6.97 -6.17
C GLY A 375 -14.28 -5.47 -6.32
N ILE A 376 -13.74 -5.02 -7.46
CA ILE A 376 -13.55 -3.58 -7.78
C ILE A 376 -14.90 -2.89 -8.04
N THR A 377 -15.82 -3.58 -8.70
CA THR A 377 -17.18 -3.08 -8.96
C THR A 377 -18.22 -4.18 -8.78
N GLU A 378 -19.45 -3.78 -8.49
CA GLU A 378 -20.65 -4.63 -8.46
C GLU A 378 -21.66 -4.23 -9.55
N ASN A 379 -21.39 -3.15 -10.29
CA ASN A 379 -22.22 -2.68 -11.39
C ASN A 379 -21.57 -2.96 -12.74
N ASP A 380 -22.35 -2.84 -13.82
CA ASP A 380 -21.89 -3.05 -15.20
C ASP A 380 -21.37 -1.75 -15.85
N ARG A 381 -21.02 -0.73 -15.06
CA ARG A 381 -20.54 0.55 -15.61
C ARG A 381 -19.08 0.43 -16.02
N CYS A 382 -18.85 0.48 -17.33
CA CYS A 382 -17.53 0.54 -17.95
C CYS A 382 -17.56 1.54 -19.10
N PHE A 383 -16.55 2.41 -19.18
CA PHE A 383 -16.36 3.29 -20.34
C PHE A 383 -15.14 2.87 -21.15
N THR A 384 -15.30 2.91 -22.47
CA THR A 384 -14.23 2.67 -23.42
C THR A 384 -13.47 3.96 -23.73
N GLY A 385 -12.21 3.85 -24.13
CA GLY A 385 -11.44 5.00 -24.62
C GLY A 385 -12.18 5.82 -25.69
N ALA A 386 -12.87 5.15 -26.63
CA ALA A 386 -13.64 5.82 -27.68
C ALA A 386 -14.86 6.60 -27.16
N GLU A 387 -15.47 6.16 -26.06
CA GLU A 387 -16.54 6.90 -25.40
C GLU A 387 -15.98 8.07 -24.61
N LEU A 388 -14.87 7.87 -23.89
CA LEU A 388 -14.17 8.94 -23.15
C LEU A 388 -13.77 10.09 -24.08
N SER A 389 -13.26 9.81 -25.29
CA SER A 389 -12.88 10.87 -26.25
C SER A 389 -14.08 11.71 -26.75
N LYS A 390 -15.30 11.19 -26.64
CA LYS A 390 -16.53 11.90 -27.04
C LYS A 390 -17.13 12.73 -25.91
N MET A 391 -16.71 12.47 -24.66
CA MET A 391 -17.20 13.19 -23.50
C MET A 391 -16.64 14.62 -23.47
N LYS A 392 -17.48 15.57 -23.08
CA LYS A 392 -17.00 16.91 -22.71
C LYS A 392 -16.32 16.83 -21.35
N GLU A 393 -15.37 17.72 -21.10
CA GLU A 393 -14.57 17.75 -19.86
C GLU A 393 -15.42 17.76 -18.57
N GLY A 394 -16.56 18.47 -18.57
CA GLY A 394 -17.50 18.46 -17.43
C GLY A 394 -18.31 17.17 -17.27
N GLN A 395 -18.48 16.36 -18.33
CA GLN A 395 -19.16 15.07 -18.24
C GLN A 395 -18.24 14.01 -17.64
N LEU A 396 -16.96 14.01 -18.02
CA LEU A 396 -15.98 13.07 -17.48
C LEU A 396 -15.93 13.15 -15.94
N LYS A 397 -15.99 14.36 -15.37
CA LYS A 397 -16.00 14.59 -13.91
C LYS A 397 -17.15 13.91 -13.18
N GLU A 398 -18.36 13.95 -13.75
CA GLU A 398 -19.50 13.27 -13.15
C GLU A 398 -19.39 11.75 -13.31
N GLU A 399 -18.96 11.28 -14.48
CA GLU A 399 -18.84 9.85 -14.75
C GLU A 399 -17.74 9.16 -13.92
N VAL A 400 -16.62 9.85 -13.64
CA VAL A 400 -15.56 9.28 -12.81
C VAL A 400 -15.98 9.08 -11.36
N LYS A 401 -17.03 9.73 -10.84
CA LYS A 401 -17.51 9.55 -9.46
C LYS A 401 -18.03 8.13 -9.20
N GLU A 402 -18.65 7.53 -10.21
CA GLU A 402 -19.33 6.24 -10.08
C GLU A 402 -18.65 5.12 -10.87
N THR A 403 -17.83 5.44 -11.87
CA THR A 403 -17.22 4.44 -12.77
C THR A 403 -15.85 3.97 -12.29
N SER A 404 -15.71 2.67 -12.01
CA SER A 404 -14.45 2.07 -11.53
C SER A 404 -13.73 1.21 -12.57
N VAL A 405 -14.25 1.11 -13.80
CA VAL A 405 -13.65 0.31 -14.89
C VAL A 405 -13.56 1.15 -16.16
N PHE A 406 -12.34 1.29 -16.69
CA PHE A 406 -12.07 1.95 -17.97
C PHE A 406 -11.29 1.01 -18.88
N ALA A 407 -11.84 0.71 -20.05
CA ALA A 407 -11.33 -0.29 -20.99
C ALA A 407 -10.88 0.34 -22.32
N ARG A 408 -9.99 -0.35 -23.06
CA ARG A 408 -9.39 0.16 -24.31
C ARG A 408 -8.90 1.61 -24.20
N VAL A 409 -8.28 1.96 -23.08
CA VAL A 409 -7.83 3.33 -22.82
C VAL A 409 -6.50 3.64 -23.52
N SER A 410 -6.33 4.90 -23.90
CA SER A 410 -5.06 5.43 -24.41
C SER A 410 -4.26 6.09 -23.28
N PRO A 411 -2.97 6.39 -23.49
CA PRO A 411 -2.16 7.12 -22.52
C PRO A 411 -2.74 8.49 -22.13
N GLU A 412 -3.34 9.20 -23.10
CA GLU A 412 -4.02 10.48 -22.86
C GLU A 412 -5.26 10.32 -21.98
N HIS A 413 -6.01 9.23 -22.17
CA HIS A 413 -7.17 8.94 -21.32
C HIS A 413 -6.76 8.68 -19.86
N LYS A 414 -5.63 7.99 -19.62
CA LYS A 414 -5.09 7.79 -18.27
C LYS A 414 -4.85 9.11 -17.56
N LEU A 415 -4.22 10.07 -18.26
CA LEU A 415 -3.97 11.41 -17.73
C LEU A 415 -5.28 12.14 -17.40
N ASN A 416 -6.23 12.16 -18.34
CA ASN A 416 -7.52 12.84 -18.15
C ASN A 416 -8.34 12.27 -16.98
N ILE A 417 -8.29 10.95 -16.77
CA ILE A 417 -8.94 10.29 -15.62
C ILE A 417 -8.30 10.76 -14.31
N VAL A 418 -6.97 10.80 -14.24
CA VAL A 418 -6.25 11.30 -13.06
C VAL A 418 -6.60 12.76 -12.78
N ASP A 419 -6.61 13.62 -13.80
CA ASP A 419 -6.99 15.02 -13.67
C ASP A 419 -8.43 15.19 -13.15
N ALA A 420 -9.40 14.49 -13.75
CA ALA A 420 -10.80 14.56 -13.33
C ALA A 420 -10.99 14.14 -11.86
N LEU A 421 -10.32 13.07 -11.42
CA LEU A 421 -10.36 12.61 -10.03
C LEU A 421 -9.72 13.62 -9.06
N GLN A 422 -8.59 14.24 -9.44
CA GLN A 422 -7.94 15.27 -8.64
C GLN A 422 -8.80 16.52 -8.49
N GLU A 423 -9.51 16.92 -9.55
CA GLU A 423 -10.40 18.08 -9.53
C GLU A 423 -11.66 17.86 -8.66
N GLU A 424 -12.11 16.60 -8.54
CA GLU A 424 -13.13 16.19 -7.55
C GLU A 424 -12.57 16.07 -6.11
N GLY A 425 -11.29 16.40 -5.91
CA GLY A 425 -10.66 16.46 -4.59
C GLY A 425 -10.11 15.12 -4.10
N HIS A 426 -10.00 14.10 -4.96
CA HIS A 426 -9.36 12.84 -4.60
C HIS A 426 -7.83 12.94 -4.60
N VAL A 427 -7.20 12.20 -3.69
CA VAL A 427 -5.75 11.95 -3.70
C VAL A 427 -5.53 10.65 -4.45
N VAL A 428 -5.00 10.78 -5.67
CA VAL A 428 -4.93 9.70 -6.65
C VAL A 428 -3.54 9.05 -6.62
N ALA A 429 -3.51 7.73 -6.40
CA ALA A 429 -2.38 6.89 -6.74
C ALA A 429 -2.61 6.27 -8.12
N MET A 430 -1.65 6.38 -9.03
CA MET A 430 -1.75 5.83 -10.39
C MET A 430 -0.61 4.84 -10.61
N THR A 431 -0.92 3.65 -11.13
CA THR A 431 0.10 2.68 -11.55
C THR A 431 0.43 2.77 -13.03
N GLY A 432 1.63 2.36 -13.43
CA GLY A 432 2.00 2.21 -14.84
C GLY A 432 3.34 1.52 -15.01
N ASP A 433 3.54 0.89 -16.16
CA ASP A 433 4.76 0.15 -16.49
C ASP A 433 5.46 0.73 -17.73
N GLY A 434 4.71 1.30 -18.67
CA GLY A 434 5.23 1.80 -19.94
C GLY A 434 5.71 3.25 -19.92
N VAL A 435 6.51 3.60 -20.94
CA VAL A 435 6.91 5.00 -21.25
C VAL A 435 5.69 5.91 -21.42
N ASN A 436 4.62 5.34 -21.96
CA ASN A 436 3.36 6.02 -22.21
C ASN A 436 2.62 6.43 -20.92
N ASP A 437 2.89 5.76 -19.80
CA ASP A 437 2.23 6.05 -18.53
C ASP A 437 2.94 7.16 -17.74
N ALA A 438 4.17 7.52 -18.14
CA ALA A 438 4.98 8.51 -17.46
C ALA A 438 4.27 9.87 -17.22
N PRO A 439 3.48 10.44 -18.17
CA PRO A 439 2.72 11.66 -17.91
C PRO A 439 1.68 11.49 -16.80
N ALA A 440 0.91 10.40 -16.81
CA ALA A 440 -0.11 10.13 -15.80
C ALA A 440 0.51 9.83 -14.43
N LEU A 441 1.61 9.07 -14.39
CA LEU A 441 2.40 8.81 -13.18
C LEU A 441 2.91 10.10 -12.54
N LYS A 442 3.47 11.01 -13.34
CA LYS A 442 3.99 12.28 -12.86
C LYS A 442 2.89 13.25 -12.41
N ARG A 443 1.69 13.12 -12.98
CA ARG A 443 0.54 13.98 -12.67
C ARG A 443 -0.19 13.55 -11.39
N ALA A 444 -0.25 12.24 -11.14
CA ALA A 444 -0.86 11.67 -9.96
C ALA A 444 -0.24 12.23 -8.66
N ASN A 445 -0.99 12.17 -7.56
CA ASN A 445 -0.43 12.56 -6.26
C ASN A 445 0.65 11.58 -5.82
N ILE A 446 0.50 10.31 -6.20
CA ILE A 446 1.49 9.26 -6.07
C ILE A 446 1.57 8.48 -7.40
N GLY A 447 2.67 8.63 -8.12
CA GLY A 447 3.01 7.75 -9.24
C GLY A 447 3.61 6.44 -8.74
N VAL A 448 3.10 5.30 -9.23
CA VAL A 448 3.55 3.95 -8.86
C VAL A 448 4.04 3.19 -10.10
N ALA A 449 5.33 2.93 -10.19
CA ALA A 449 5.89 2.15 -11.30
C ALA A 449 6.05 0.66 -10.95
N MET A 450 5.95 -0.19 -11.96
CA MET A 450 6.32 -1.61 -11.86
C MET A 450 7.85 -1.77 -11.82
N GLY A 451 8.34 -2.66 -10.96
CA GLY A 451 9.75 -2.95 -10.76
C GLY A 451 10.28 -3.98 -11.75
N ILE A 452 9.48 -5.00 -12.07
CA ILE A 452 9.88 -6.10 -12.96
C ILE A 452 9.55 -5.73 -14.41
N THR A 453 8.29 -5.42 -14.72
CA THR A 453 7.86 -5.09 -16.10
C THR A 453 8.09 -3.62 -16.48
N GLY A 454 8.25 -2.73 -15.49
CA GLY A 454 8.32 -1.29 -15.74
C GLY A 454 9.61 -0.84 -16.43
N THR A 455 9.43 0.02 -17.44
CA THR A 455 10.53 0.71 -18.14
C THR A 455 11.27 1.69 -17.22
N ASP A 456 12.52 2.01 -17.55
CA ASP A 456 13.28 3.00 -16.78
C ASP A 456 12.59 4.37 -16.77
N VAL A 457 11.90 4.73 -17.85
CA VAL A 457 11.15 6.00 -17.95
C VAL A 457 9.98 6.04 -16.96
N SER A 458 9.21 4.95 -16.84
CA SER A 458 8.09 4.90 -15.88
C SER A 458 8.60 4.92 -14.44
N LYS A 459 9.69 4.18 -14.16
CA LYS A 459 10.38 4.20 -12.86
C LYS A 459 10.87 5.60 -12.49
N GLU A 460 11.46 6.36 -13.41
CA GLU A 460 11.92 7.74 -13.18
C GLU A 460 10.78 8.73 -12.97
N ALA A 461 9.63 8.52 -13.63
CA ALA A 461 8.47 9.38 -13.47
C ALA A 461 7.74 9.19 -12.12
N ALA A 462 7.82 7.98 -11.56
CA ALA A 462 7.10 7.57 -10.36
C ALA A 462 7.71 8.06 -9.04
N ASP A 463 6.87 8.13 -8.00
CA ASP A 463 7.26 8.44 -6.62
C ASP A 463 7.58 7.17 -5.82
N MET A 464 7.01 6.05 -6.24
CA MET A 464 7.17 4.71 -5.66
C MET A 464 7.35 3.66 -6.77
N VAL A 465 8.14 2.61 -6.50
CA VAL A 465 8.32 1.45 -7.38
C VAL A 465 7.95 0.19 -6.62
N LEU A 466 7.12 -0.67 -7.21
CA LEU A 466 6.77 -1.98 -6.66
C LEU A 466 7.78 -3.01 -7.14
N LEU A 467 8.58 -3.58 -6.24
CA LEU A 467 9.63 -4.53 -6.63
C LEU A 467 9.08 -5.90 -7.08
N ASP A 468 7.79 -6.15 -6.83
CA ASP A 468 7.07 -7.40 -7.07
C ASP A 468 5.87 -7.23 -8.04
N ASP A 469 5.66 -6.03 -8.58
CA ASP A 469 4.56 -5.67 -9.47
C ASP A 469 3.17 -5.99 -8.90
N ASN A 470 2.98 -5.88 -7.59
CA ASN A 470 1.76 -6.37 -6.93
C ASN A 470 0.85 -5.26 -6.38
N PHE A 471 -0.43 -5.27 -6.75
CA PHE A 471 -1.42 -4.35 -6.17
C PHE A 471 -1.50 -4.42 -4.64
N ALA A 472 -1.35 -5.61 -4.05
CA ALA A 472 -1.38 -5.79 -2.59
C ALA A 472 -0.30 -4.98 -1.87
N THR A 473 0.84 -4.78 -2.54
CA THR A 473 1.96 -3.97 -2.03
C THR A 473 1.61 -2.49 -1.95
N ILE A 474 0.79 -1.97 -2.87
CA ILE A 474 0.25 -0.60 -2.78
C ILE A 474 -0.60 -0.44 -1.53
N VAL A 475 -1.48 -1.41 -1.25
CA VAL A 475 -2.36 -1.39 -0.07
C VAL A 475 -1.55 -1.44 1.22
N ALA A 476 -0.52 -2.28 1.26
CA ALA A 476 0.40 -2.38 2.39
C ALA A 476 1.22 -1.09 2.59
N ALA A 477 1.63 -0.43 1.51
CA ALA A 477 2.31 0.86 1.57
C ALA A 477 1.35 1.98 2.05
N THR A 478 0.08 1.97 1.66
CA THR A 478 -0.92 2.91 2.17
C THR A 478 -1.15 2.73 3.68
N GLU A 479 -1.24 1.49 4.18
CA GLU A 479 -1.32 1.20 5.61
C GLU A 479 -0.12 1.78 6.39
N GLU A 480 1.08 1.60 5.86
CA GLU A 480 2.31 2.10 6.44
C GLU A 480 2.37 3.65 6.39
N GLY A 481 1.92 4.26 5.28
CA GLY A 481 1.80 5.71 5.16
C GLY A 481 0.84 6.32 6.18
N ARG A 482 -0.31 5.69 6.43
CA ARG A 482 -1.25 6.08 7.50
C ARG A 482 -0.60 5.98 8.88
N THR A 483 0.16 4.91 9.12
CA THR A 483 0.87 4.69 10.40
C THR A 483 1.88 5.80 10.66
N ILE A 484 2.66 6.16 9.65
CA ILE A 484 3.68 7.21 9.75
C ILE A 484 3.03 8.57 9.99
N TYR A 485 1.93 8.87 9.31
CA TYR A 485 1.16 10.10 9.55
C TYR A 485 0.67 10.20 11.00
N ASP A 486 0.08 9.12 11.54
CA ASP A 486 -0.36 9.09 12.94
C ASP A 486 0.82 9.24 13.91
N ASN A 487 1.96 8.62 13.64
CA ASN A 487 3.17 8.74 14.46
C ASN A 487 3.73 10.18 14.44
N ILE A 488 3.74 10.83 13.27
CA ILE A 488 4.12 12.25 13.15
C ILE A 488 3.18 13.12 13.98
N ARG A 489 1.86 12.88 13.94
CA ARG A 489 0.89 13.62 14.76
C ARG A 489 1.07 13.40 16.25
N LYS A 490 1.39 12.17 16.70
CA LYS A 490 1.71 11.86 18.10
C LYS A 490 2.94 12.62 18.57
N PHE A 491 3.97 12.66 17.74
CA PHE A 491 5.20 13.40 18.02
C PHE A 491 4.98 14.93 18.06
N ILE A 492 4.16 15.48 17.15
CA ILE A 492 3.77 16.89 17.20
C ILE A 492 2.96 17.19 18.45
N ARG A 493 2.00 16.30 18.81
CA ARG A 493 1.23 16.40 20.06
C ARG A 493 2.17 16.47 21.24
N TYR A 494 3.15 15.57 21.29
CA TYR A 494 4.13 15.46 22.36
C TYR A 494 4.92 16.76 22.54
N THR A 495 5.69 17.12 21.51
CA THR A 495 6.63 18.25 21.53
C THR A 495 5.89 19.56 21.81
N LEU A 496 4.77 19.81 21.13
CA LEU A 496 4.05 21.07 21.34
C LEU A 496 3.36 21.13 22.71
N SER A 497 2.95 20.00 23.29
CA SER A 497 2.45 19.97 24.67
C SER A 497 3.57 20.31 25.64
N SER A 498 4.77 19.73 25.46
CA SER A 498 5.96 20.01 26.26
C SER A 498 6.32 21.50 26.22
N ASN A 499 6.49 22.07 25.02
CA ASN A 499 6.76 23.50 24.82
C ASN A 499 5.67 24.39 25.45
N THR A 500 4.39 23.99 25.35
CA THR A 500 3.29 24.72 25.99
C THR A 500 3.42 24.72 27.52
N GLY A 501 3.83 23.60 28.12
CA GLY A 501 4.09 23.50 29.56
C GLY A 501 5.28 24.35 30.01
N GLU A 502 6.37 24.35 29.24
CA GLU A 502 7.53 25.20 29.50
C GLU A 502 7.17 26.69 29.42
N LEU A 503 6.49 27.10 28.35
CA LEU A 503 6.02 28.47 28.19
C LEU A 503 5.08 28.86 29.33
N PHE A 504 4.19 27.97 29.75
CA PHE A 504 3.31 28.22 30.89
C PHE A 504 4.09 28.47 32.18
N VAL A 505 5.05 27.60 32.50
CA VAL A 505 5.90 27.73 33.70
C VAL A 505 6.69 29.04 33.66
N MET A 506 7.31 29.34 32.52
CA MET A 506 8.12 30.55 32.31
C MET A 506 7.29 31.84 32.35
N LEU A 507 6.06 31.81 31.84
CA LEU A 507 5.17 32.97 31.82
C LEU A 507 4.55 33.22 33.19
N VAL A 508 4.02 32.19 33.85
CA VAL A 508 3.21 32.33 35.06
C VAL A 508 4.05 32.58 36.31
N ALA A 509 5.25 32.01 36.40
CA ALA A 509 6.11 32.17 37.58
C ALA A 509 6.41 33.65 37.94
N PRO A 510 6.81 34.52 36.99
CA PRO A 510 6.98 35.95 37.26
C PRO A 510 5.71 36.66 37.76
N PHE A 511 4.52 36.30 37.23
CA PHE A 511 3.26 36.92 37.65
C PHE A 511 2.88 36.59 39.10
N ILE A 512 3.33 35.45 39.62
CA ILE A 512 3.12 35.07 41.04
C ILE A 512 4.28 35.50 41.95
N GLY A 513 5.22 36.31 41.43
CA GLY A 513 6.33 36.87 42.19
C GLY A 513 7.53 35.94 42.37
N MET A 514 7.64 34.88 41.57
CA MET A 514 8.81 33.99 41.55
C MET A 514 9.79 34.44 40.46
N PRO A 515 11.12 34.27 40.67
CA PRO A 515 12.08 34.49 39.59
C PRO A 515 11.93 33.40 38.52
N LEU A 516 12.64 33.55 37.40
CA LEU A 516 12.56 32.59 36.31
C LEU A 516 12.83 31.16 36.81
N PRO A 517 11.90 30.22 36.55
CA PRO A 517 11.97 28.87 37.10
C PRO A 517 12.93 27.95 36.33
N LEU A 518 13.21 28.25 35.06
CA LEU A 518 14.13 27.51 34.21
C LEU A 518 15.09 28.48 33.52
N ILE A 519 16.32 28.02 33.27
CA ILE A 519 17.34 28.76 32.52
C ILE A 519 17.44 28.22 31.08
N PRO A 520 17.97 29.00 30.11
CA PRO A 520 18.02 28.61 28.70
C PRO A 520 18.64 27.23 28.44
N ILE A 521 19.72 26.87 29.15
CA ILE A 521 20.41 25.58 28.96
C ILE A 521 19.58 24.39 29.45
N GLN A 522 18.74 24.57 30.48
CA GLN A 522 17.81 23.56 30.96
C GLN A 522 16.68 23.34 29.96
N ILE A 523 16.15 24.41 29.36
CA ILE A 523 15.12 24.35 28.30
C ILE A 523 15.70 23.64 27.07
N LEU A 524 16.91 24.01 26.64
CA LEU A 524 17.58 23.35 25.53
C LEU A 524 17.76 21.85 25.75
N TRP A 525 18.10 21.45 26.99
CA TRP A 525 18.19 20.04 27.37
C TRP A 525 16.85 19.32 27.28
N ILE A 526 15.78 19.99 27.70
CA ILE A 526 14.43 19.44 27.59
C ILE A 526 14.07 19.22 26.12
N ASN A 527 14.14 20.26 25.29
CA ASN A 527 13.76 20.19 23.87
C ASN A 527 14.59 19.20 23.06
N LEU A 528 15.90 19.10 23.34
CA LEU A 528 16.81 18.28 22.52
C LEU A 528 16.88 16.82 22.99
N VAL A 529 17.03 16.61 24.30
CA VAL A 529 17.29 15.27 24.85
C VAL A 529 16.00 14.67 25.38
N THR A 530 15.30 15.40 26.25
CA THR A 530 14.10 14.89 26.91
C THR A 530 12.95 14.69 25.93
N ASP A 531 12.80 15.59 24.97
CA ASP A 531 11.78 15.47 23.93
C ASP A 531 12.27 14.72 22.69
N GLY A 532 13.54 14.90 22.31
CA GLY A 532 14.10 14.25 21.12
C GLY A 532 14.14 12.73 21.23
N VAL A 533 14.63 12.18 22.35
CA VAL A 533 14.84 10.72 22.49
C VAL A 533 13.50 9.95 22.54
N PRO A 534 12.51 10.30 23.37
CA PRO A 534 11.16 9.72 23.30
C PRO A 534 10.42 10.05 22.01
N GLY A 535 10.66 11.22 21.41
CA GLY A 535 10.14 11.56 20.09
C GLY A 535 10.57 10.56 19.01
N LEU A 536 11.82 10.08 19.06
CA LEU A 536 12.33 9.05 18.13
C LEU A 536 11.63 7.72 18.33
N ALA A 537 11.34 7.38 19.58
CA ALA A 537 10.56 6.20 19.88
C ALA A 537 9.10 6.31 19.41
N LEU A 538 8.48 7.50 19.45
CA LEU A 538 7.12 7.71 18.93
C LEU A 538 7.06 7.54 17.40
N ALA A 539 8.11 7.94 16.68
CA ALA A 539 8.17 7.81 15.22
C ALA A 539 8.04 6.36 14.73
N VAL A 540 8.46 5.40 15.55
CA VAL A 540 8.49 3.96 15.22
C VAL A 540 7.38 3.14 15.88
N GLU A 541 6.37 3.80 16.45
CA GLU A 541 5.23 3.11 17.02
C GLU A 541 4.49 2.28 15.95
N LYS A 542 3.86 1.19 16.38
CA LYS A 542 3.11 0.30 15.49
C LYS A 542 1.78 0.93 15.06
N ALA A 543 1.22 0.42 13.98
CA ALA A 543 -0.13 0.76 13.54
C ALA A 543 -1.15 0.56 14.68
N GLU A 544 -2.03 1.53 14.88
CA GLU A 544 -3.16 1.38 15.81
C GLU A 544 -4.18 0.37 15.26
N HIS A 545 -4.95 -0.24 16.15
CA HIS A 545 -6.06 -1.11 15.76
C HIS A 545 -7.06 -0.33 14.89
N GLY A 546 -7.51 -0.98 13.81
CA GLY A 546 -8.47 -0.41 12.86
C GLY A 546 -7.91 0.67 11.92
N ILE A 547 -6.59 0.77 11.72
CA ILE A 547 -6.02 1.80 10.82
C ILE A 547 -6.55 1.72 9.38
N MET A 548 -6.85 0.51 8.92
CA MET A 548 -7.46 0.22 7.61
C MET A 548 -9.00 0.12 7.65
N GLU A 549 -9.63 0.48 8.76
CA GLU A 549 -11.09 0.60 8.91
C GLU A 549 -11.53 2.07 8.93
N ARG A 550 -10.59 2.98 9.19
CA ARG A 550 -10.82 4.42 9.17
C ARG A 550 -10.83 4.94 7.72
N LYS A 551 -11.67 5.94 7.44
CA LYS A 551 -11.66 6.65 6.15
C LYS A 551 -10.34 7.42 5.95
N PRO A 552 -9.92 7.67 4.69
CA PRO A 552 -8.71 8.45 4.42
C PRO A 552 -8.79 9.85 5.04
N VAL A 553 -7.63 10.42 5.39
CA VAL A 553 -7.55 11.79 5.90
C VAL A 553 -7.81 12.77 4.74
N PRO A 554 -8.80 13.69 4.85
CA PRO A 554 -9.05 14.69 3.83
C PRO A 554 -7.79 15.54 3.54
N PRO A 555 -7.45 15.77 2.25
CA PRO A 555 -6.23 16.48 1.86
C PRO A 555 -6.19 17.97 2.29
N ASN A 556 -7.34 18.57 2.60
CA ASN A 556 -7.42 19.96 3.11
C ASN A 556 -7.44 20.04 4.64
N GLU A 557 -7.41 18.91 5.34
CA GLU A 557 -7.43 18.89 6.79
C GLU A 557 -6.03 19.26 7.35
N GLY A 558 -5.97 20.33 8.17
CA GLY A 558 -4.72 20.77 8.80
C GLY A 558 -4.26 19.82 9.91
N ILE A 559 -2.96 19.82 10.22
CA ILE A 559 -2.36 18.87 11.19
C ILE A 559 -2.99 18.97 12.61
N PHE A 560 -3.43 20.18 12.99
CA PHE A 560 -4.08 20.51 14.26
C PHE A 560 -5.56 20.14 14.37
N SER A 561 -6.14 19.56 13.32
CA SER A 561 -7.53 19.12 13.31
C SER A 561 -7.80 17.99 14.31
N ARG A 562 -9.06 17.54 14.41
CA ARG A 562 -9.50 16.43 15.28
C ARG A 562 -9.09 16.60 16.75
N GLY A 563 -9.11 17.84 17.24
CA GLY A 563 -8.83 18.16 18.65
C GLY A 563 -7.34 18.19 19.04
N LEU A 564 -6.40 18.01 18.09
CA LEU A 564 -4.97 18.03 18.42
C LEU A 564 -4.54 19.34 19.11
N GLY A 565 -5.01 20.49 18.63
CA GLY A 565 -4.68 21.78 19.24
C GLY A 565 -5.21 21.93 20.66
N MET A 566 -6.42 21.40 20.95
CA MET A 566 -6.97 21.38 22.31
C MET A 566 -6.15 20.44 23.20
N ASP A 567 -5.79 19.26 22.69
CA ASP A 567 -4.92 18.31 23.39
C ASP A 567 -3.58 18.92 23.80
N ILE A 568 -2.94 19.66 22.88
CA ILE A 568 -1.69 20.38 23.15
C ILE A 568 -1.86 21.39 24.29
N LEU A 569 -2.93 22.18 24.24
CA LEU A 569 -3.16 23.25 25.21
C LEU A 569 -3.40 22.68 26.62
N TRP A 570 -4.33 21.73 26.78
CA TRP A 570 -4.71 21.27 28.11
C TRP A 570 -3.62 20.40 28.75
N VAL A 571 -2.93 19.56 27.97
CA VAL A 571 -1.82 18.73 28.48
C VAL A 571 -0.64 19.61 28.87
N GLY A 572 -0.30 20.59 28.02
CA GLY A 572 0.76 21.57 28.31
C GLY A 572 0.49 22.37 29.58
N ILE A 573 -0.71 22.94 29.71
CA ILE A 573 -1.11 23.67 30.91
C ILE A 573 -1.08 22.77 32.14
N LEU A 574 -1.53 21.52 32.04
CA LEU A 574 -1.47 20.57 33.15
C LEU A 574 -0.02 20.31 33.59
N MET A 575 0.88 20.01 32.65
CA MET A 575 2.31 19.84 32.94
C MET A 575 2.91 21.08 33.60
N GLY A 576 2.52 22.27 33.13
CA GLY A 576 2.97 23.53 33.69
C GLY A 576 2.45 23.78 35.11
N ILE A 577 1.16 23.55 35.38
CA ILE A 577 0.55 23.66 36.72
C ILE A 577 1.21 22.71 37.71
N VAL A 578 1.40 21.45 37.31
CA VAL A 578 2.00 20.41 38.14
C VAL A 578 3.44 20.77 38.50
N SER A 579 4.24 21.20 37.52
CA SER A 579 5.65 21.56 37.71
C SER A 579 5.81 22.85 38.52
N LEU A 580 5.04 23.89 38.18
CA LEU A 580 5.06 25.16 38.90
C LEU A 580 4.52 24.99 40.33
N GLY A 581 3.54 24.13 40.56
CA GLY A 581 3.02 23.84 41.89
C GLY A 581 4.08 23.26 42.82
N VAL A 582 4.93 22.36 42.33
CA VAL A 582 6.08 21.83 43.08
C VAL A 582 7.10 22.94 43.36
N GLY A 583 7.40 23.77 42.37
CA GLY A 583 8.30 24.92 42.55
C GLY A 583 7.80 25.93 43.56
N TRP A 584 6.52 26.30 43.47
CA TRP A 584 5.86 27.23 44.37
C TRP A 584 5.82 26.71 45.80
N TRP A 585 5.55 25.41 45.98
CA TRP A 585 5.63 24.76 47.29
C TRP A 585 7.05 24.86 47.88
N GLY A 586 8.09 24.56 47.09
CA GLY A 586 9.48 24.70 47.52
C GLY A 586 9.87 26.16 47.85
N TYR A 587 9.39 27.11 47.05
CA TYR A 587 9.59 28.55 47.27
C TYR A 587 8.97 29.02 48.59
N GLN A 588 7.73 28.62 48.87
CA GLN A 588 7.04 28.97 50.12
C GLN A 588 7.67 28.32 51.35
N MET A 589 8.30 27.16 51.19
CA MET A 589 9.07 26.52 52.25
C MET A 589 10.43 27.19 52.52
N GLY A 590 10.80 28.21 51.74
CA GLY A 590 12.07 28.93 51.89
C GLY A 590 13.28 28.12 51.42
N TYR A 591 13.09 27.17 50.50
CA TYR A 591 14.21 26.49 49.87
C TYR A 591 15.02 27.46 49.01
N ASP A 592 16.33 27.21 48.92
CA ASP A 592 17.21 28.00 48.06
C ASP A 592 16.72 28.01 46.60
N THR A 593 17.00 29.11 45.90
CA THR A 593 16.57 29.32 44.52
C THR A 593 16.92 28.15 43.60
N THR A 594 18.15 27.64 43.71
CA THR A 594 18.63 26.51 42.90
C THR A 594 17.91 25.20 43.24
N VAL A 595 17.49 25.00 44.50
CA VAL A 595 16.78 23.78 44.93
C VAL A 595 15.41 23.69 44.29
N TRP A 596 14.55 24.70 44.48
CA TRP A 596 13.20 24.63 43.91
C TRP A 596 13.21 24.73 42.38
N ARG A 597 14.19 25.42 41.76
CA ARG A 597 14.42 25.37 40.30
C ARG A 597 14.74 23.95 39.84
N THR A 598 15.62 23.24 40.55
CA THR A 598 15.95 21.84 40.23
C THR A 598 14.73 20.93 40.39
N MET A 599 13.85 21.20 41.36
CA MET A 599 12.59 20.49 41.53
C MET A 599 11.61 20.76 40.37
N VAL A 600 11.48 22.00 39.90
CA VAL A 600 10.65 22.34 38.72
C VAL A 600 11.17 21.63 37.48
N PHE A 601 12.48 21.77 37.22
CA PHE A 601 13.17 21.12 36.10
C PHE A 601 12.93 19.61 36.09
N THR A 602 13.17 18.94 37.23
CA THR A 602 13.00 17.49 37.35
C THR A 602 11.54 17.05 37.22
N THR A 603 10.60 17.80 37.82
CA THR A 603 9.17 17.48 37.74
C THR A 603 8.65 17.60 36.30
N LEU A 604 9.05 18.65 35.59
CA LEU A 604 8.63 18.89 34.22
C LEU A 604 9.17 17.80 33.28
N THR A 605 10.46 17.48 33.37
CA THR A 605 11.09 16.42 32.58
C THR A 605 10.42 15.06 32.79
N ILE A 606 10.13 14.67 34.04
CA ILE A 606 9.48 13.38 34.32
C ILE A 606 8.01 13.39 33.87
N ALA A 607 7.32 14.53 34.02
CA ALA A 607 5.95 14.69 33.55
C ALA A 607 5.86 14.53 32.02
N GLN A 608 6.82 15.07 31.28
CA GLN A 608 6.94 14.88 29.84
C GLN A 608 7.18 13.41 29.46
N MET A 609 8.03 12.67 30.18
CA MET A 609 8.19 11.23 29.96
C MET A 609 6.89 10.46 30.21
N GLY A 610 6.15 10.82 31.27
CA GLY A 610 4.81 10.29 31.54
C GLY A 610 3.84 10.58 30.39
N ASN A 611 3.86 11.80 29.85
CA ASN A 611 3.07 12.17 28.68
C ASN A 611 3.48 11.39 27.43
N ALA A 612 4.78 11.21 27.17
CA ALA A 612 5.30 10.42 26.04
C ALA A 612 4.78 8.98 26.06
N LEU A 613 4.72 8.36 27.25
CA LEU A 613 4.12 7.04 27.44
C LEU A 613 2.61 7.06 27.20
N ALA A 614 1.91 8.08 27.71
CA ALA A 614 0.47 8.19 27.56
C ALA A 614 0.06 8.34 26.09
N ILE A 615 0.74 9.16 25.29
CA ILE A 615 0.31 9.47 23.91
C ILE A 615 0.70 8.43 22.84
N ARG A 616 1.30 7.31 23.23
CA ARG A 616 1.66 6.19 22.32
C ARG A 616 0.47 5.69 21.50
N ALA A 617 -0.71 5.70 22.10
CA ALA A 617 -1.98 5.45 21.44
C ALA A 617 -2.92 6.64 21.63
N THR A 618 -3.66 6.99 20.57
CA THR A 618 -4.62 8.09 20.63
C THR A 618 -5.93 7.68 21.31
N HIS A 619 -6.35 6.43 21.09
CA HIS A 619 -7.62 5.90 21.60
C HIS A 619 -7.42 4.83 22.67
N ASP A 620 -6.59 3.82 22.39
CA ASP A 620 -6.29 2.71 23.29
C ASP A 620 -5.55 3.19 24.57
N SER A 621 -5.75 2.46 25.66
CA SER A 621 -4.98 2.69 26.89
C SER A 621 -3.56 2.12 26.80
N LEU A 622 -2.65 2.69 27.59
CA LEU A 622 -1.28 2.18 27.73
C LEU A 622 -1.22 0.70 28.15
N TRP A 623 -2.22 0.26 28.93
CA TRP A 623 -2.32 -1.10 29.44
C TRP A 623 -2.81 -2.10 28.38
N GLU A 624 -3.72 -1.67 27.50
CA GLU A 624 -4.21 -2.49 26.38
C GLU A 624 -3.13 -2.68 25.30
N ILE A 625 -2.39 -1.62 24.95
CA ILE A 625 -1.29 -1.73 23.98
C ILE A 625 -0.04 -2.42 24.55
N GLY A 626 0.08 -2.47 25.88
CA GLY A 626 1.23 -2.97 26.62
C GLY A 626 2.42 -2.00 26.66
N LEU A 627 3.12 -1.96 27.79
CA LEU A 627 4.32 -1.13 27.99
C LEU A 627 5.48 -1.55 27.07
N PHE A 628 5.63 -2.84 26.80
CA PHE A 628 6.77 -3.40 26.05
C PHE A 628 6.53 -3.57 24.55
N SER A 629 5.38 -3.14 24.02
CA SER A 629 5.08 -3.23 22.59
C SER A 629 6.00 -2.36 21.73
N ASN A 630 6.51 -1.25 22.31
CA ASN A 630 7.58 -0.42 21.76
C ASN A 630 8.78 -0.42 22.71
N ARG A 631 9.72 -1.35 22.49
CA ARG A 631 10.94 -1.46 23.31
C ARG A 631 11.80 -0.20 23.26
N LEU A 632 11.82 0.50 22.13
CA LEU A 632 12.57 1.74 21.97
C LEU A 632 12.01 2.85 22.86
N MET A 633 10.70 2.92 23.06
CA MET A 633 10.10 3.87 23.99
C MET A 633 10.50 3.60 25.45
N VAL A 634 10.51 2.33 25.87
CA VAL A 634 10.94 1.98 27.23
C VAL A 634 12.41 2.35 27.43
N VAL A 635 13.28 2.03 26.46
CA VAL A 635 14.69 2.41 26.50
C VAL A 635 14.84 3.93 26.53
N ALA A 636 14.09 4.66 25.70
CA ALA A 636 14.09 6.11 25.67
C ALA A 636 13.77 6.71 27.04
N VAL A 637 12.65 6.29 27.66
CA VAL A 637 12.24 6.78 28.99
C VAL A 637 13.29 6.46 30.06
N VAL A 638 13.82 5.23 30.08
CA VAL A 638 14.82 4.82 31.07
C VAL A 638 16.13 5.61 30.90
N VAL A 639 16.61 5.76 29.66
CA VAL A 639 17.84 6.52 29.37
C VAL A 639 17.65 7.98 29.74
N THR A 640 16.55 8.62 29.34
CA THR A 640 16.29 10.02 29.66
C THR A 640 16.16 10.21 31.18
N PHE A 641 15.54 9.28 31.89
CA PHE A 641 15.46 9.31 33.35
C PHE A 641 16.84 9.22 34.01
N LEU A 642 17.71 8.31 33.55
CA LEU A 642 19.07 8.18 34.06
C LEU A 642 19.92 9.41 33.75
N LEU A 643 19.77 10.01 32.56
CA LEU A 643 20.45 11.25 32.21
C LEU A 643 19.95 12.41 33.08
N GLN A 644 18.64 12.51 33.35
CA GLN A 644 18.09 13.51 34.26
C GLN A 644 18.69 13.38 35.67
N LEU A 645 18.80 12.14 36.19
CA LEU A 645 19.46 11.92 37.47
C LEU A 645 20.95 12.29 37.42
N ALA A 646 21.64 12.03 36.31
CA ALA A 646 23.03 12.45 36.15
C ALA A 646 23.16 13.99 36.25
N LEU A 647 22.25 14.74 35.62
CA LEU A 647 22.22 16.20 35.73
C LEU A 647 21.99 16.69 37.17
N VAL A 648 21.23 15.94 37.98
CA VAL A 648 20.91 16.32 39.37
C VAL A 648 22.00 15.90 40.35
N TYR A 649 22.76 14.83 40.09
CA TYR A 649 23.68 14.23 41.08
C TYR A 649 25.17 14.24 40.70
N VAL A 650 25.53 14.51 39.43
CA VAL A 650 26.94 14.55 38.99
C VAL A 650 27.48 15.99 39.10
N PRO A 651 28.52 16.25 39.93
CA PRO A 651 29.00 17.61 40.19
C PRO A 651 29.42 18.40 38.95
N PHE A 652 30.03 17.73 37.97
CA PHE A 652 30.41 18.35 36.69
C PHE A 652 29.18 18.88 35.94
N LEU A 653 28.10 18.08 35.88
CA LEU A 653 26.87 18.47 35.19
C LEU A 653 26.09 19.53 35.97
N GLN A 654 26.09 19.46 37.31
CA GLN A 654 25.49 20.47 38.17
C GLN A 654 26.03 21.87 37.89
N SER A 655 27.34 22.00 37.68
CA SER A 655 27.97 23.29 37.37
C SER A 655 27.54 23.88 36.01
N ILE A 656 27.15 23.05 35.06
CA ILE A 656 26.74 23.46 33.71
C ILE A 656 25.25 23.81 33.69
N PHE A 657 24.43 23.00 34.35
CA PHE A 657 22.97 23.10 34.32
C PHE A 657 22.37 23.90 35.48
N ASP A 658 23.19 24.43 36.39
CA ASP A 658 22.77 25.14 37.61
C ASP A 658 21.75 24.32 38.42
N THR A 659 22.12 23.07 38.72
CA THR A 659 21.30 22.12 39.49
C THR A 659 21.98 21.75 40.82
N VAL A 660 21.18 21.28 41.77
CA VAL A 660 21.66 20.80 43.08
C VAL A 660 21.07 19.43 43.41
N ALA A 661 21.82 18.63 44.15
CA ALA A 661 21.36 17.31 44.58
C ALA A 661 20.08 17.43 45.43
N LEU A 662 19.01 16.82 44.93
CA LEU A 662 17.73 16.77 45.65
C LEU A 662 17.80 15.74 46.79
N THR A 663 17.17 16.07 47.91
CA THR A 663 16.94 15.08 48.98
C THR A 663 15.95 14.02 48.52
N GLY A 664 15.92 12.86 49.19
CA GLY A 664 14.98 11.78 48.87
C GLY A 664 13.51 12.21 48.88
N ILE A 665 13.14 13.13 49.79
CA ILE A 665 11.78 13.68 49.87
C ILE A 665 11.49 14.59 48.67
N GLN A 666 12.40 15.50 48.35
CA GLN A 666 12.24 16.42 47.21
C GLN A 666 12.12 15.66 45.89
N LEU A 667 12.97 14.65 45.68
CA LEU A 667 12.90 13.78 44.51
C LEU A 667 11.59 12.97 44.48
N ALA A 668 11.16 12.41 45.61
CA ALA A 668 9.91 11.66 45.70
C ALA A 668 8.70 12.54 45.38
N VAL A 669 8.67 13.78 45.86
CA VAL A 669 7.62 14.76 45.50
C VAL A 669 7.62 15.02 44.00
N SER A 670 8.78 15.31 43.39
CA SER A 670 8.88 15.52 41.94
C SER A 670 8.41 14.29 41.13
N LEU A 671 8.72 13.08 41.57
CA LEU A 671 8.30 11.82 40.93
C LEU A 671 6.79 11.57 41.05
N VAL A 672 6.23 11.67 42.25
CA VAL A 672 4.82 11.37 42.51
C VAL A 672 3.91 12.40 41.85
N VAL A 673 4.30 13.67 41.91
CA VAL A 673 3.49 14.75 41.34
C VAL A 673 3.54 14.73 39.81
N SER A 674 4.67 14.38 39.19
CA SER A 674 4.74 14.25 37.72
C SER A 674 3.89 13.09 37.14
N LEU A 675 3.70 12.00 37.89
CA LEU A 675 2.81 10.88 37.51
C LEU A 675 1.35 11.31 37.32
N THR A 676 0.93 12.42 37.92
CA THR A 676 -0.44 12.94 37.76
C THR A 676 -0.78 13.24 36.30
N VAL A 677 0.19 13.63 35.48
CA VAL A 677 0.00 13.91 34.05
C VAL A 677 -0.36 12.64 33.29
N LEU A 678 0.39 11.55 33.50
CA LEU A 678 0.11 10.24 32.92
C LEU A 678 -1.30 9.76 33.30
N ILE A 679 -1.64 9.85 34.60
CA ILE A 679 -2.94 9.43 35.11
C ILE A 679 -4.07 10.26 34.49
N ALA A 680 -3.91 11.58 34.41
CA ALA A 680 -4.91 12.47 33.83
C ALA A 680 -5.16 12.19 32.34
N VAL A 681 -4.11 11.98 31.56
CA VAL A 681 -4.23 11.65 30.12
C VAL A 681 -4.93 10.31 29.92
N GLU A 682 -4.56 9.28 30.66
CA GLU A 682 -5.24 7.97 30.57
C GLU A 682 -6.70 8.03 31.03
N LEU A 683 -7.02 8.84 32.04
CA LEU A 683 -8.40 9.07 32.48
C LEU A 683 -9.23 9.74 31.38
N VAL A 684 -8.68 10.75 30.70
CA VAL A 684 -9.37 11.43 29.58
C VAL A 684 -9.64 10.46 28.44
N LYS A 685 -8.67 9.60 28.07
CA LYS A 685 -8.90 8.57 27.06
C LYS A 685 -10.02 7.61 27.46
N TRP A 686 -9.99 7.13 28.70
CA TRP A 686 -11.02 6.24 29.21
C TRP A 686 -12.43 6.87 29.16
N LEU A 687 -12.55 8.15 29.52
CA LEU A 687 -13.80 8.90 29.41
C LEU A 687 -14.26 9.06 27.95
N ARG A 688 -13.34 9.32 27.01
CA ARG A 688 -13.66 9.41 25.57
C ARG A 688 -14.20 8.07 25.05
N ARG A 689 -13.53 6.96 25.36
CA ARG A 689 -13.97 5.60 24.96
C ARG A 689 -15.38 5.27 25.47
N ARG A 690 -15.69 5.60 26.72
CA ARG A 690 -17.02 5.35 27.29
C ARG A 690 -18.14 6.14 26.61
N ARG A 691 -17.85 7.39 26.19
CA ARG A 691 -18.82 8.21 25.46
C ARG A 691 -19.11 7.67 24.07
N GLU A 692 -18.11 7.15 23.38
CA GLU A 692 -18.27 6.55 22.04
C GLU A 692 -19.02 5.22 22.06
N VAL A 693 -18.90 4.41 23.13
CA VAL A 693 -19.68 3.17 23.28
C VAL A 693 -21.15 3.44 23.65
N SER A 694 -21.44 4.63 24.20
CA SER A 694 -22.79 5.02 24.62
C SER A 694 -23.56 5.84 23.58
N ALA A 695 -22.92 6.21 22.47
CA ALA A 695 -23.47 6.97 21.35
C ALA A 695 -23.60 6.05 20.13
#